data_AF-A0A925KAW7-F1
#
_entry.id   AF-A0A925KAW7-F1
#
_cell.length_a   1.000
_cell.length_b   1.000
_cell.length_c   1.000
_cell.angle_alpha   90.00
_cell.angle_beta   90.00
_cell.angle_gamma   90.00
#
_symmetry.space_group_name_H-M   'P 1'
#
loop_
_entity.id
_entity.type
_entity.pdbx_description
1 polymer ?
#
loop_
_entity_poly.entity_id
_entity_poly.type
_entity_poly.pdbx_seq_one_letter_code
_entity_poly.pdbx_strand_id
1 'polypeptide(L)'
;MNHFVIGLGGTGGKIIRALRKNLYQEFHGKAPADLSIGYLYVDSSNEMMGIDDPSWKTLGTSVQLPKASQLLITDANLTSRLDNLDSYPGLKHWLGSPQEWRDILNSIVGATLGGQKRRLGRFLFACKADKYREQVQTQVKLVQHSGVTEVTFHVLVGLAGGTGSGSVIDAVAQLRDLYPDSKRYRILIYALLPDAYPHPNWDTGNYHANGYAALTELNAMSVGAYQPYDVLGVKERLKLSDPFNGCYVFSNENENGLTVDVDRDLPGIVADFLYQKIVAVKNLSWSSLGRMENAENGDGSPETAPQARIPERSKRFLAFGIKRLAIPEEEIGEFLTYSFARQAALQLRFNHWQPASGFIEEPRSQDFHEFVQQKETEARWLISDDHLTLALGILAEDANNKKWKSFTGEWEAVIPNFKSLVRERDRATWLDELTKLCDKRYQDDYRTLGVPGFYRTKLKARKEMAREIRLRVEQELVNEWKVGAKSTWEIARLLVALLEKLDERLKACDEKISRARHAEEEAQSRVLGNAQKWATMGLLSKHVLGTPDSLLDAHGVYLQEMYVYRTRAEGWGFAKALLIEVVAEITDLKGEVDRTTNTLQQALKKFEVGIQARLTDAGSGDLRQHLIRFYEPDQVRAVGRRMVLDEAEQKTQTSRVRAALAEKVGPETSFGLFNQRVSEQTFLDVLETVCEDNARIAHQNLVQNAKDRLLGVSIVEKLRDRYGSDPQALKSYVTELVNRAGNFISLEPLEVQRAAPGIPVGVPTAVHKFTAIVPKAPEQAEFSAALKSALREAK
;
A
#
# COMPACT_ATOMS: atom_id res chain seq x y z
N MET A 1 -26.30 -15.80 14.28
CA MET A 1 -25.79 -15.56 15.65
C MET A 1 -25.08 -14.22 15.67
N ASN A 2 -25.12 -13.49 16.79
CA ASN A 2 -24.47 -12.19 16.88
C ASN A 2 -23.29 -12.24 17.85
N HIS A 3 -22.16 -11.74 17.39
CA HIS A 3 -20.93 -11.65 18.17
C HIS A 3 -20.43 -10.21 18.16
N PHE A 4 -19.84 -9.79 19.27
CA PHE A 4 -19.22 -8.49 19.37
C PHE A 4 -17.84 -8.63 20.01
N VAL A 5 -16.80 -8.37 19.22
CA VAL A 5 -15.40 -8.47 19.63
C VAL A 5 -14.88 -7.11 20.06
N ILE A 6 -14.44 -7.02 21.31
CA ILE A 6 -13.97 -5.79 21.95
C ILE A 6 -12.50 -5.99 22.34
N GLY A 7 -11.60 -5.20 21.77
CA GLY A 7 -10.16 -5.24 22.05
C GLY A 7 -9.77 -4.09 22.97
N LEU A 8 -9.16 -4.40 24.11
CA LEU A 8 -8.70 -3.42 25.09
C LEU A 8 -7.16 -3.36 25.10
N GLY A 9 -6.62 -2.20 24.74
CA GLY A 9 -5.18 -1.96 24.60
C GLY A 9 -4.54 -2.72 23.44
N GLY A 10 -3.22 -2.56 23.29
CA GLY A 10 -2.48 -3.06 22.13
C GLY A 10 -2.64 -4.56 21.86
N THR A 11 -2.65 -5.41 22.90
CA THR A 11 -2.90 -6.85 22.74
C THR A 11 -4.28 -7.13 22.12
N GLY A 12 -5.33 -6.45 22.61
CA GLY A 12 -6.67 -6.59 22.07
C GLY A 12 -6.75 -6.15 20.60
N GLY A 13 -6.10 -5.03 20.24
CA GLY A 13 -6.00 -4.55 18.86
C GLY A 13 -5.30 -5.53 17.93
N LYS A 14 -4.17 -6.11 18.37
CA LYS A 14 -3.42 -7.12 17.59
C LYS A 14 -4.24 -8.39 17.34
N ILE A 15 -5.00 -8.87 18.33
CA ILE A 15 -5.87 -10.04 18.16
C ILE A 15 -7.04 -9.73 17.21
N ILE A 16 -7.67 -8.55 17.31
CA ILE A 16 -8.71 -8.14 16.34
C ILE A 16 -8.13 -8.11 14.93
N ARG A 17 -6.95 -7.52 14.76
CA ARG A 17 -6.26 -7.45 13.47
C ARG A 17 -6.05 -8.84 12.87
N ALA A 18 -5.53 -9.78 13.65
CA ALA A 18 -5.35 -11.16 13.22
C ALA A 18 -6.68 -11.83 12.85
N LEU A 19 -7.74 -11.67 13.67
CA LEU A 19 -9.06 -12.23 13.37
C LEU A 19 -9.68 -11.65 12.10
N ARG A 20 -9.52 -10.34 11.86
CA ARG A 20 -10.01 -9.65 10.66
C ARG A 20 -9.30 -10.15 9.41
N LYS A 21 -7.99 -10.41 9.48
CA LYS A 21 -7.22 -11.02 8.39
C LYS A 21 -7.72 -12.44 8.09
N ASN A 22 -7.88 -13.28 9.12
CA ASN A 22 -8.42 -14.64 8.96
C ASN A 22 -9.80 -14.65 8.28
N LEU A 23 -10.70 -13.74 8.69
CA LEU A 23 -12.04 -13.63 8.08
C LEU A 23 -11.97 -13.12 6.64
N TYR A 24 -11.09 -12.16 6.35
CA TYR A 24 -10.93 -11.67 4.99
C TYR A 24 -10.39 -12.77 4.07
N GLN A 25 -9.45 -13.59 4.55
CA GLN A 25 -8.91 -14.70 3.77
C GLN A 25 -9.97 -15.77 3.46
N GLU A 26 -10.79 -16.15 4.45
CA GLU A 26 -11.82 -17.18 4.24
C GLU A 26 -12.96 -16.69 3.32
N PHE A 27 -13.40 -15.44 3.49
CA PHE A 27 -14.60 -14.93 2.83
C PHE A 27 -14.32 -13.94 1.70
N HIS A 28 -13.05 -13.60 1.44
CA HIS A 28 -12.61 -12.64 0.42
C HIS A 28 -13.39 -11.31 0.49
N GLY A 29 -13.49 -10.76 1.70
CA GLY A 29 -14.22 -9.51 1.97
C GLY A 29 -15.75 -9.63 2.01
N LYS A 30 -16.32 -10.81 1.72
CA LYS A 30 -17.77 -11.05 1.90
C LYS A 30 -18.10 -11.27 3.37
N ALA A 31 -19.30 -10.86 3.77
CA ALA A 31 -19.79 -11.17 5.10
C ALA A 31 -20.12 -12.67 5.20
N PRO A 32 -19.77 -13.36 6.30
CA PRO A 32 -20.20 -14.74 6.52
C PRO A 32 -21.73 -14.78 6.63
N ALA A 33 -22.39 -15.69 5.90
CA ALA A 33 -23.85 -15.80 5.93
C ALA A 33 -24.36 -16.11 7.36
N ASP A 34 -25.47 -15.51 7.77
CA ASP A 34 -26.18 -15.71 9.05
C ASP A 34 -25.35 -15.46 10.33
N LEU A 35 -24.23 -14.72 10.19
CA LEU A 35 -23.32 -14.40 11.28
C LEU A 35 -23.03 -12.90 11.27
N SER A 36 -23.48 -12.19 12.30
CA SER A 36 -23.20 -10.77 12.49
C SER A 36 -22.04 -10.62 13.47
N ILE A 37 -20.95 -9.98 13.06
CA ILE A 37 -19.79 -9.70 13.93
C ILE A 37 -19.54 -8.19 14.00
N GLY A 38 -19.75 -7.62 15.17
CA GLY A 38 -19.37 -6.24 15.50
C GLY A 38 -17.98 -6.16 16.10
N TYR A 39 -17.35 -4.99 15.99
CA TYR A 39 -16.00 -4.75 16.49
C TYR A 39 -15.89 -3.40 17.21
N LEU A 40 -15.07 -3.37 18.26
CA LEU A 40 -14.68 -2.16 18.96
C LEU A 40 -13.25 -2.29 19.46
N TYR A 41 -12.37 -1.40 19.02
CA TYR A 41 -10.99 -1.31 19.50
C TYR A 41 -10.81 -0.09 20.39
N VAL A 42 -10.43 -0.31 21.65
CA VAL A 42 -10.24 0.73 22.67
C VAL A 42 -8.77 0.79 23.06
N ASP A 43 -8.11 1.92 22.83
CA ASP A 43 -6.71 2.13 23.26
C ASP A 43 -6.47 3.60 23.63
N SER A 44 -5.46 3.85 24.44
CA SER A 44 -4.90 5.17 24.74
C SER A 44 -3.86 5.63 23.72
N SER A 45 -3.42 4.76 22.81
CA SER A 45 -2.53 5.08 21.68
C SER A 45 -3.25 4.97 20.34
N ASN A 46 -2.89 5.82 19.38
CA ASN A 46 -3.43 5.81 18.02
C ASN A 46 -2.57 5.01 17.02
N GLU A 47 -1.48 4.38 17.47
CA GLU A 47 -0.51 3.68 16.62
C GLU A 47 -1.13 2.67 15.65
N MET A 48 -2.15 1.92 16.08
CA MET A 48 -2.84 0.90 15.26
C MET A 48 -4.23 1.33 14.75
N MET A 49 -4.59 2.62 14.90
CA MET A 49 -5.91 3.14 14.51
C MET A 49 -5.92 3.81 13.13
N GLY A 50 -4.75 4.04 12.52
CA GLY A 50 -4.65 4.66 11.19
C GLY A 50 -5.34 3.82 10.11
N ILE A 51 -6.11 4.47 9.23
CA ILE A 51 -6.85 3.79 8.15
C ILE A 51 -5.90 3.13 7.12
N ASP A 52 -4.73 3.74 6.93
CA ASP A 52 -3.68 3.31 6.01
C ASP A 52 -2.56 2.50 6.68
N ASP A 53 -2.76 2.06 7.93
CA ASP A 53 -1.78 1.24 8.65
C ASP A 53 -1.46 -0.04 7.85
N PRO A 54 -0.21 -0.21 7.37
CA PRO A 54 0.17 -1.35 6.54
C PRO A 54 -0.01 -2.70 7.25
N SER A 55 0.04 -2.72 8.58
CA SER A 55 -0.11 -3.94 9.36
C SER A 55 -1.52 -4.53 9.26
N TRP A 56 -2.52 -3.72 8.89
CA TRP A 56 -3.91 -4.13 8.66
C TRP A 56 -4.22 -4.49 7.20
N LYS A 57 -3.23 -4.56 6.32
CA LYS A 57 -3.45 -4.99 4.93
C LYS A 57 -3.21 -6.49 4.73
N THR A 58 -3.95 -7.06 3.79
CA THR A 58 -3.76 -8.40 3.23
C THR A 58 -3.83 -8.24 1.70
N LEU A 59 -2.72 -8.51 1.00
CA LEU A 59 -2.60 -8.41 -0.46
C LEU A 59 -3.14 -7.07 -1.02
N GLY A 60 -2.65 -5.95 -0.48
CA GLY A 60 -3.07 -4.59 -0.83
C GLY A 60 -4.42 -4.14 -0.26
N THR A 61 -5.26 -5.05 0.25
CA THR A 61 -6.59 -4.71 0.78
C THR A 61 -6.55 -4.47 2.28
N SER A 62 -7.04 -3.31 2.73
CA SER A 62 -7.14 -2.98 4.16
C SER A 62 -8.31 -3.72 4.81
N VAL A 63 -8.04 -4.41 5.92
CA VAL A 63 -9.06 -5.02 6.81
C VAL A 63 -9.30 -4.20 8.08
N GLN A 64 -8.76 -2.97 8.12
CA GLN A 64 -8.85 -2.02 9.24
C GLN A 64 -10.31 -1.75 9.63
N LEU A 65 -10.50 -1.46 10.92
CA LEU A 65 -11.79 -1.10 11.48
C LEU A 65 -12.23 0.29 11.00
N PRO A 66 -13.53 0.50 10.72
CA PRO A 66 -14.04 1.84 10.51
C PRO A 66 -13.88 2.68 11.78
N LYS A 67 -13.80 4.01 11.64
CA LYS A 67 -13.63 4.94 12.77
C LYS A 67 -14.71 4.80 13.86
N ALA A 68 -15.92 4.38 13.49
CA ALA A 68 -17.02 4.11 14.43
C ALA A 68 -16.79 2.87 15.32
N SER A 69 -15.83 2.01 14.96
CA SER A 69 -15.40 0.83 15.70
C SER A 69 -14.05 1.05 16.40
N GLN A 70 -13.62 2.31 16.54
CA GLN A 70 -12.39 2.69 17.22
C GLN A 70 -12.71 3.73 18.32
N LEU A 71 -12.08 3.58 19.47
CA LEU A 71 -12.20 4.49 20.61
C LEU A 71 -10.82 4.81 21.17
N LEU A 72 -10.34 6.01 20.84
CA LEU A 72 -9.15 6.56 21.44
C LEU A 72 -9.49 7.15 22.83
N ILE A 73 -9.01 6.48 23.88
CA ILE A 73 -9.20 6.90 25.28
C ILE A 73 -8.04 7.77 25.75
N THR A 74 -7.96 8.98 25.20
CA THR A 74 -7.04 10.04 25.63
C THR A 74 -7.82 11.22 26.19
N ASP A 75 -7.21 11.95 27.12
CA ASP A 75 -7.74 13.23 27.60
C ASP A 75 -6.61 14.25 27.80
N ALA A 76 -6.74 15.42 27.15
CA ALA A 76 -5.75 16.49 27.26
C ALA A 76 -5.83 17.22 28.61
N ASN A 77 -6.91 17.00 29.38
CA ASN A 77 -7.27 17.79 30.55
C ASN A 77 -7.33 16.95 31.84
N LEU A 78 -6.53 15.89 31.97
CA LEU A 78 -6.53 15.03 33.16
C LEU A 78 -6.31 15.84 34.46
N THR A 79 -5.37 16.79 34.45
CA THR A 79 -5.10 17.66 35.59
C THR A 79 -6.33 18.49 35.98
N SER A 80 -7.04 19.09 35.02
CA SER A 80 -8.21 19.90 35.34
C SER A 80 -9.38 19.07 35.88
N ARG A 81 -9.48 17.79 35.50
CA ARG A 81 -10.47 16.86 36.08
C ARG A 81 -10.13 16.50 37.53
N LEU A 82 -8.84 16.34 37.84
CA LEU A 82 -8.37 16.10 39.21
C LEU A 82 -8.63 17.29 40.13
N ASP A 83 -8.43 18.51 39.62
CA ASP A 83 -8.67 19.73 40.40
C ASP A 83 -10.17 20.00 40.62
N ASN A 84 -11.05 19.39 39.80
CA ASN A 84 -12.50 19.58 39.84
C ASN A 84 -13.29 18.27 40.05
N LEU A 85 -12.80 17.34 40.88
CA LEU A 85 -13.40 16.01 41.07
C LEU A 85 -14.89 16.03 41.46
N ASP A 86 -15.38 17.05 42.15
CA ASP A 86 -16.80 17.17 42.52
C ASP A 86 -17.73 17.29 41.30
N SER A 87 -17.20 17.75 40.16
CA SER A 87 -17.93 17.79 38.88
C SER A 87 -17.88 16.45 38.12
N TYR A 88 -17.14 15.47 38.63
CA TYR A 88 -16.94 14.16 38.00
C TYR A 88 -17.22 13.03 39.02
N PRO A 89 -18.49 12.80 39.39
CA PRO A 89 -18.85 11.82 40.43
C PRO A 89 -18.33 10.40 40.13
N GLY A 90 -18.24 10.01 38.86
CA GLY A 90 -17.69 8.71 38.44
C GLY A 90 -16.19 8.51 38.70
N LEU A 91 -15.46 9.57 39.07
CA LEU A 91 -14.04 9.51 39.40
C LEU A 91 -13.80 9.57 40.91
N LYS A 92 -14.64 10.31 41.64
CA LYS A 92 -14.44 10.70 43.03
C LYS A 92 -14.13 9.53 43.97
N HIS A 93 -14.82 8.41 43.82
CA HIS A 93 -14.81 7.35 44.84
C HIS A 93 -13.65 6.35 44.76
N TRP A 94 -12.96 6.25 43.62
CA TRP A 94 -11.88 5.26 43.42
C TRP A 94 -10.53 5.91 43.09
N LEU A 95 -10.55 7.18 42.66
CA LEU A 95 -9.36 7.88 42.21
C LEU A 95 -8.44 8.28 43.38
N GLY A 96 -8.98 8.45 44.59
CA GLY A 96 -8.18 8.75 45.79
C GLY A 96 -7.71 10.21 45.86
N SER A 97 -6.58 10.46 46.52
CA SER A 97 -6.06 11.83 46.72
C SER A 97 -5.53 12.44 45.41
N PRO A 98 -6.00 13.62 44.97
CA PRO A 98 -5.46 14.32 43.79
C PRO A 98 -3.95 14.60 43.87
N GLN A 99 -3.41 14.74 45.07
CA GLN A 99 -1.98 15.03 45.28
C GLN A 99 -1.10 13.86 44.83
N GLU A 100 -1.54 12.62 45.07
CA GLU A 100 -0.83 11.38 44.64
C GLU A 100 -0.74 11.26 43.11
N TRP A 101 -1.65 11.92 42.38
CA TRP A 101 -1.69 11.86 40.93
C TRP A 101 -0.75 12.83 40.22
N ARG A 102 -0.28 13.87 40.92
CA ARG A 102 0.57 14.90 40.29
C ARG A 102 1.87 14.30 39.78
N ASP A 103 2.51 13.43 40.56
CA ASP A 103 3.74 12.75 40.13
C ASP A 103 3.49 11.74 39.01
N ILE A 104 2.31 11.10 38.99
CA ILE A 104 1.91 10.16 37.92
C ILE A 104 1.71 10.91 36.60
N LEU A 105 1.07 12.08 36.61
CA LEU A 105 0.83 12.90 35.42
C LEU A 105 2.10 13.61 34.94
N ASN A 106 2.92 14.13 35.86
CA ASN A 106 4.18 14.81 35.51
C ASN A 106 5.23 13.86 34.92
N SER A 107 5.15 12.56 35.18
CA SER A 107 6.04 11.54 34.61
C SER A 107 5.57 11.01 33.24
N ILE A 108 4.52 11.59 32.66
CA ILE A 108 4.08 11.28 31.29
C ILE A 108 4.96 12.06 30.31
N VAL A 109 5.83 11.37 29.57
CA VAL A 109 6.63 11.95 28.48
C VAL A 109 6.21 11.29 27.15
N GLY A 110 5.74 12.09 26.20
CA GLY A 110 5.40 11.63 24.83
C GLY A 110 3.98 11.05 24.66
N ALA A 111 3.68 10.56 23.44
CA ALA A 111 2.34 10.10 23.02
C ALA A 111 1.92 8.73 23.58
N THR A 112 2.83 7.96 24.18
CA THR A 112 2.55 6.69 24.87
C THR A 112 2.05 6.94 26.29
N LEU A 113 0.82 7.44 26.41
CA LEU A 113 0.16 7.84 27.66
C LEU A 113 -0.07 6.70 28.69
N GLY A 114 0.32 5.45 28.39
CA GLY A 114 -0.06 4.26 29.15
C GLY A 114 0.98 3.63 30.08
N GLY A 115 2.29 3.90 29.90
CA GLY A 115 3.45 3.57 30.78
C GLY A 115 3.42 2.33 31.69
N GLN A 116 2.64 1.29 31.38
CA GLN A 116 2.25 0.21 32.31
C GLN A 116 1.65 0.68 33.64
N LYS A 117 1.01 1.84 33.68
CA LYS A 117 0.33 2.34 34.89
C LYS A 117 -1.16 2.03 34.82
N ARG A 118 -1.57 0.92 35.45
CA ARG A 118 -2.98 0.47 35.47
C ARG A 118 -3.97 1.55 35.90
N ARG A 119 -3.68 2.29 36.98
CA ARG A 119 -4.59 3.35 37.47
C ARG A 119 -4.81 4.43 36.41
N LEU A 120 -3.78 4.83 35.68
CA LEU A 120 -3.87 5.82 34.61
C LEU A 120 -4.73 5.29 33.44
N GLY A 121 -4.54 4.04 33.04
CA GLY A 121 -5.40 3.40 32.03
C GLY A 121 -6.87 3.36 32.45
N ARG A 122 -7.14 3.07 33.72
CA ARG A 122 -8.50 3.14 34.30
C ARG A 122 -9.08 4.55 34.25
N PHE A 123 -8.29 5.57 34.59
CA PHE A 123 -8.70 6.98 34.56
C PHE A 123 -9.06 7.43 33.14
N LEU A 124 -8.21 7.12 32.17
CA LEU A 124 -8.45 7.39 30.76
C LEU A 124 -9.74 6.72 30.26
N PHE A 125 -9.99 5.47 30.64
CA PHE A 125 -11.22 4.77 30.30
C PHE A 125 -12.45 5.43 30.94
N ALA A 126 -12.39 5.74 32.24
CA ALA A 126 -13.48 6.39 32.96
C ALA A 126 -13.87 7.74 32.32
N CYS A 127 -12.90 8.51 31.83
CA CYS A 127 -13.15 9.76 31.10
C CYS A 127 -13.91 9.59 29.77
N LYS A 128 -14.03 8.37 29.25
CA LYS A 128 -14.69 8.01 27.99
C LYS A 128 -15.71 6.88 28.14
N ALA A 129 -16.10 6.53 29.36
CA ALA A 129 -17.00 5.41 29.63
C ALA A 129 -18.40 5.63 29.01
N ASP A 130 -18.84 6.88 28.92
CA ASP A 130 -20.04 7.32 28.21
C ASP A 130 -19.97 6.96 26.71
N LYS A 131 -18.88 7.34 26.05
CA LYS A 131 -18.63 7.05 24.64
C LYS A 131 -18.47 5.55 24.38
N TYR A 132 -17.84 4.84 25.31
CA TYR A 132 -17.75 3.38 25.26
C TYR A 132 -19.15 2.75 25.25
N ARG A 133 -20.04 3.15 26.16
CA ARG A 133 -21.43 2.65 26.19
C ARG A 133 -22.18 3.00 24.91
N GLU A 134 -22.06 4.23 24.42
CA GLU A 134 -22.70 4.69 23.19
C GLU A 134 -22.29 3.82 21.98
N GLN A 135 -20.98 3.61 21.80
CA GLN A 135 -20.46 2.78 20.72
C GLN A 135 -20.87 1.32 20.89
N VAL A 136 -20.84 0.78 22.11
CA VAL A 136 -21.30 -0.58 22.38
C VAL A 136 -22.77 -0.75 21.97
N GLN A 137 -23.64 0.15 22.42
CA GLN A 137 -25.07 0.08 22.09
C GLN A 137 -25.30 0.22 20.58
N THR A 138 -24.52 1.05 19.91
CA THR A 138 -24.57 1.24 18.46
C THR A 138 -24.20 -0.05 17.72
N GLN A 139 -23.07 -0.67 18.08
CA GLN A 139 -22.62 -1.93 17.48
C GLN A 139 -23.59 -3.08 17.77
N VAL A 140 -24.15 -3.16 18.99
CA VAL A 140 -25.16 -4.15 19.35
C VAL A 140 -26.42 -4.01 18.49
N LYS A 141 -26.93 -2.77 18.31
CA LYS A 141 -28.08 -2.52 17.42
C LYS A 141 -27.79 -2.96 15.98
N LEU A 142 -26.57 -2.73 15.48
CA LEU A 142 -26.17 -3.14 14.14
C LEU A 142 -26.16 -4.66 13.97
N VAL A 143 -25.56 -5.40 14.91
CA VAL A 143 -25.49 -6.87 14.79
C VAL A 143 -26.86 -7.54 14.97
N GLN A 144 -27.76 -6.92 15.75
CA GLN A 144 -29.14 -7.40 15.98
C GLN A 144 -30.11 -7.10 14.82
N HIS A 145 -29.68 -6.39 13.78
CA HIS A 145 -30.56 -6.02 12.65
C HIS A 145 -31.18 -7.23 11.92
N SER A 146 -30.55 -8.40 12.04
CA SER A 146 -31.03 -9.68 11.50
C SER A 146 -32.24 -10.28 12.26
N GLY A 147 -32.71 -9.65 13.33
CA GLY A 147 -33.84 -10.11 14.15
C GLY A 147 -33.46 -11.04 15.31
N VAL A 148 -32.23 -11.58 15.32
CA VAL A 148 -31.66 -12.29 16.48
C VAL A 148 -31.24 -11.26 17.51
N THR A 149 -31.62 -11.44 18.77
CA THR A 149 -31.37 -10.45 19.83
C THR A 149 -30.22 -10.82 20.76
N GLU A 150 -29.91 -12.10 20.90
CA GLU A 150 -28.79 -12.58 21.71
C GLU A 150 -27.46 -12.11 21.12
N VAL A 151 -26.53 -11.68 21.98
CA VAL A 151 -25.18 -11.25 21.57
C VAL A 151 -24.15 -11.87 22.52
N THR A 152 -23.10 -12.49 21.95
CA THR A 152 -21.93 -12.91 22.74
C THR A 152 -20.82 -11.85 22.60
N PHE A 153 -20.42 -11.27 23.72
CA PHE A 153 -19.31 -10.34 23.83
C PHE A 153 -18.00 -11.10 24.05
N HIS A 154 -16.98 -10.77 23.25
CA HIS A 154 -15.62 -11.30 23.36
C HIS A 154 -14.68 -10.15 23.72
N VAL A 155 -14.25 -10.09 24.99
CA VAL A 155 -13.36 -9.04 25.49
C VAL A 155 -11.91 -9.55 25.46
N LEU A 156 -11.09 -8.96 24.59
CA LEU A 156 -9.70 -9.35 24.33
C LEU A 156 -8.77 -8.36 25.03
N VAL A 157 -7.91 -8.82 25.92
CA VAL A 157 -7.13 -7.92 26.78
C VAL A 157 -5.78 -8.50 27.19
N GLY A 158 -4.77 -7.63 27.27
CA GLY A 158 -3.50 -7.93 27.96
C GLY A 158 -3.51 -7.35 29.36
N LEU A 159 -3.18 -8.17 30.38
CA LEU A 159 -3.27 -7.77 31.78
C LEU A 159 -2.00 -7.11 32.33
N ALA A 160 -0.91 -7.12 31.58
CA ALA A 160 0.35 -6.48 31.99
C ALA A 160 0.38 -4.96 31.67
N GLY A 161 -0.28 -4.54 30.58
CA GLY A 161 -0.29 -3.15 30.12
C GLY A 161 -1.22 -2.24 30.92
N GLY A 162 -0.95 -0.93 30.93
CA GLY A 162 -1.74 0.05 31.69
C GLY A 162 -3.19 0.14 31.22
N THR A 163 -3.41 0.19 29.91
CA THR A 163 -4.73 0.38 29.30
C THR A 163 -5.60 -0.86 29.42
N GLY A 164 -5.11 -2.02 29.02
CA GLY A 164 -5.85 -3.28 29.10
C GLY A 164 -6.19 -3.65 30.55
N SER A 165 -5.16 -3.75 31.41
CA SER A 165 -5.31 -4.06 32.83
C SER A 165 -6.19 -3.04 33.58
N GLY A 166 -6.05 -1.76 33.26
CA GLY A 166 -6.78 -0.68 33.92
C GLY A 166 -8.25 -0.58 33.51
N SER A 167 -8.60 -0.95 32.28
CA SER A 167 -9.96 -0.79 31.76
C SER A 167 -10.84 -2.04 31.89
N VAL A 168 -10.26 -3.25 32.00
CA VAL A 168 -11.04 -4.51 31.88
C VAL A 168 -12.21 -4.62 32.85
N ILE A 169 -12.03 -4.23 34.12
CA ILE A 169 -13.08 -4.33 35.13
C ILE A 169 -14.23 -3.39 34.80
N ASP A 170 -13.93 -2.11 34.51
CA ASP A 170 -14.96 -1.13 34.21
C ASP A 170 -15.63 -1.46 32.86
N ALA A 171 -14.88 -1.88 31.84
CA ALA A 171 -15.44 -2.29 30.55
C ALA A 171 -16.45 -3.44 30.69
N VAL A 172 -16.10 -4.50 31.42
CA VAL A 172 -16.99 -5.65 31.69
C VAL A 172 -18.18 -5.24 32.55
N ALA A 173 -17.96 -4.41 33.58
CA ALA A 173 -19.02 -3.93 34.45
C ALA A 173 -20.06 -3.08 33.69
N GLN A 174 -19.59 -2.19 32.81
CA GLN A 174 -20.46 -1.36 31.97
C GLN A 174 -21.23 -2.22 30.93
N LEU A 175 -20.62 -3.28 30.38
CA LEU A 175 -21.33 -4.24 29.51
C LEU A 175 -22.45 -4.96 30.26
N ARG A 176 -22.16 -5.51 31.45
CA ARG A 176 -23.18 -6.24 32.22
C ARG A 176 -24.27 -5.31 32.76
N ASP A 177 -23.96 -4.07 33.12
CA ASP A 177 -24.97 -3.08 33.52
C ASP A 177 -25.90 -2.69 32.35
N LEU A 178 -25.35 -2.54 31.14
CA LEU A 178 -26.15 -2.32 29.92
C LEU A 178 -27.00 -3.53 29.55
N TYR A 179 -26.45 -4.74 29.72
CA TYR A 179 -27.04 -6.00 29.28
C TYR A 179 -27.08 -7.03 30.44
N PRO A 180 -28.05 -6.90 31.37
CA PRO A 180 -28.06 -7.64 32.63
C PRO A 180 -28.36 -9.14 32.49
N ASP A 181 -29.03 -9.57 31.41
CA ASP A 181 -29.35 -10.98 31.17
C ASP A 181 -28.11 -11.76 30.72
N SER A 182 -27.48 -12.49 31.65
CA SER A 182 -26.26 -13.26 31.41
C SER A 182 -26.41 -14.47 30.48
N LYS A 183 -27.65 -14.89 30.18
CA LYS A 183 -27.94 -16.00 29.26
C LYS A 183 -28.07 -15.51 27.83
N ARG A 184 -28.72 -14.36 27.62
CA ARG A 184 -28.87 -13.73 26.29
C ARG A 184 -27.65 -12.92 25.86
N TYR A 185 -26.96 -12.33 26.83
CA TYR A 185 -25.83 -11.43 26.63
C TYR A 185 -24.59 -11.98 27.34
N ARG A 186 -23.97 -12.97 26.72
CA ARG A 186 -22.82 -13.69 27.30
C ARG A 186 -21.56 -12.84 27.20
N ILE A 187 -20.75 -12.78 28.25
CA ILE A 187 -19.47 -12.05 28.27
C ILE A 187 -18.34 -13.05 28.49
N LEU A 188 -17.46 -13.17 27.50
CA LEU A 188 -16.27 -14.02 27.53
C LEU A 188 -15.02 -13.14 27.47
N ILE A 189 -14.15 -13.28 28.46
CA ILE A 189 -12.89 -12.53 28.55
C ILE A 189 -11.76 -13.44 28.06
N TYR A 190 -10.81 -12.88 27.32
CA TYR A 190 -9.58 -13.53 26.85
C TYR A 190 -8.42 -12.67 27.35
N ALA A 191 -7.81 -13.10 28.43
CA ALA A 191 -6.83 -12.38 29.21
C ALA A 191 -5.43 -12.96 29.04
N LEU A 192 -4.58 -12.24 28.32
CA LEU A 192 -3.15 -12.52 28.27
C LEU A 192 -2.52 -12.13 29.61
N LEU A 193 -1.93 -13.12 30.28
CA LEU A 193 -1.17 -12.94 31.51
C LEU A 193 0.19 -12.30 31.22
N PRO A 194 0.77 -11.58 32.19
CA PRO A 194 2.17 -11.18 32.12
C PRO A 194 3.07 -12.41 31.95
N ASP A 195 4.01 -12.36 31.01
CA ASP A 195 5.03 -13.39 30.82
C ASP A 195 5.85 -13.60 32.11
N ALA A 196 6.22 -14.85 32.41
CA ALA A 196 7.09 -15.16 33.54
C ALA A 196 8.47 -14.47 33.39
N TYR A 197 8.98 -14.43 32.16
CA TYR A 197 10.24 -13.81 31.79
C TYR A 197 10.02 -12.84 30.62
N PRO A 198 9.61 -11.59 30.89
CA PRO A 198 9.34 -10.62 29.84
C PRO A 198 10.62 -10.24 29.09
N HIS A 199 10.50 -9.87 27.82
CA HIS A 199 11.64 -9.36 27.05
C HIS A 199 12.29 -8.13 27.72
N PRO A 200 13.59 -7.87 27.47
CA PRO A 200 14.25 -6.68 28.00
C PRO A 200 13.45 -5.41 27.69
N ASN A 201 13.32 -4.53 28.68
CA ASN A 201 12.55 -3.27 28.64
C ASN A 201 11.03 -3.40 28.57
N TRP A 202 10.47 -4.62 28.61
CA TRP A 202 9.03 -4.78 28.72
C TRP A 202 8.54 -4.50 30.13
N ASP A 203 9.23 -4.96 31.18
CA ASP A 203 8.84 -4.63 32.54
C ASP A 203 9.38 -3.24 32.94
N THR A 204 8.47 -2.27 33.05
CA THR A 204 8.80 -0.92 33.53
C THR A 204 8.53 -0.76 35.04
N GLY A 205 8.37 -1.86 35.77
CA GLY A 205 8.20 -1.94 37.22
C GLY A 205 6.79 -2.31 37.69
N ASN A 206 5.81 -2.45 36.78
CA ASN A 206 4.42 -2.78 37.12
C ASN A 206 3.86 -4.00 36.36
N TYR A 207 4.68 -4.67 35.55
CA TYR A 207 4.22 -5.66 34.57
C TYR A 207 3.43 -6.81 35.22
N HIS A 208 4.01 -7.49 36.22
CA HIS A 208 3.33 -8.56 36.96
C HIS A 208 2.27 -8.05 37.93
N ALA A 209 2.53 -6.92 38.60
CA ALA A 209 1.61 -6.32 39.57
C ALA A 209 0.27 -5.95 38.94
N ASN A 210 0.29 -5.42 37.72
CA ASN A 210 -0.90 -5.14 36.93
C ASN A 210 -1.71 -6.42 36.65
N GLY A 211 -1.04 -7.50 36.25
CA GLY A 211 -1.69 -8.78 35.98
C GLY A 211 -2.36 -9.36 37.22
N TYR A 212 -1.62 -9.39 38.33
CA TYR A 212 -2.12 -9.87 39.62
C TYR A 212 -3.34 -9.08 40.10
N ALA A 213 -3.31 -7.75 40.05
CA ALA A 213 -4.44 -6.91 40.43
C ALA A 213 -5.67 -7.16 39.54
N ALA A 214 -5.49 -7.42 38.25
CA ALA A 214 -6.60 -7.67 37.31
C ALA A 214 -7.28 -8.99 37.61
N LEU A 215 -6.50 -10.06 37.80
CA LEU A 215 -7.02 -11.37 38.14
C LEU A 215 -7.72 -11.36 39.51
N THR A 216 -7.14 -10.66 40.49
CA THR A 216 -7.72 -10.53 41.83
C THR A 216 -9.08 -9.84 41.77
N GLU A 217 -9.19 -8.72 41.04
CA GLU A 217 -10.45 -8.00 40.88
C GLU A 217 -11.48 -8.79 40.05
N LEU A 218 -11.06 -9.49 38.98
CA LEU A 218 -11.95 -10.37 38.20
C LEU A 218 -12.51 -11.51 39.06
N ASN A 219 -11.66 -12.14 39.87
CA ASN A 219 -12.08 -13.17 40.81
C ASN A 219 -13.06 -12.61 41.85
N ALA A 220 -12.69 -11.52 42.53
CA ALA A 220 -13.51 -10.89 43.56
C ALA A 220 -14.86 -10.42 43.01
N MET A 221 -14.88 -9.86 41.79
CA MET A 221 -16.10 -9.48 41.09
C MET A 221 -16.96 -10.72 40.78
N SER A 222 -16.35 -11.80 40.27
CA SER A 222 -17.07 -13.04 39.95
C SER A 222 -17.71 -13.73 41.16
N VAL A 223 -17.08 -13.66 42.33
CA VAL A 223 -17.62 -14.28 43.56
C VAL A 223 -18.49 -13.32 44.39
N GLY A 224 -18.66 -12.07 43.92
CA GLY A 224 -19.47 -11.05 44.59
C GLY A 224 -18.79 -10.35 45.78
N ALA A 225 -17.51 -10.64 46.05
CA ALA A 225 -16.72 -9.98 47.09
C ALA A 225 -16.37 -8.53 46.74
N TYR A 226 -16.37 -8.18 45.45
CA TYR A 226 -16.11 -6.83 44.96
C TYR A 226 -17.22 -6.34 44.04
N GLN A 227 -17.79 -5.17 44.36
CA GLN A 227 -18.72 -4.44 43.51
C GLN A 227 -17.96 -3.27 42.87
N PRO A 228 -17.80 -3.21 41.53
CA PRO A 228 -17.11 -2.10 40.88
C PRO A 228 -17.78 -0.74 41.16
N TYR A 229 -16.99 0.33 41.24
CA TYR A 229 -17.55 1.68 41.21
C TYR A 229 -18.14 1.98 39.83
N ASP A 230 -19.25 2.72 39.80
CA ASP A 230 -19.79 3.19 38.52
C ASP A 230 -19.00 4.39 38.02
N VAL A 231 -18.19 4.15 36.99
CA VAL A 231 -17.34 5.18 36.37
C VAL A 231 -18.11 6.27 35.61
N LEU A 232 -19.42 6.10 35.40
CA LEU A 232 -20.29 7.19 34.91
C LEU A 232 -20.73 8.14 36.04
N GLY A 233 -20.67 7.69 37.30
CA GLY A 233 -21.16 8.45 38.45
C GLY A 233 -22.68 8.59 38.55
N VAL A 234 -23.44 7.74 37.84
CA VAL A 234 -24.91 7.69 37.94
C VAL A 234 -25.32 6.92 39.19
N LYS A 235 -24.58 5.83 39.46
CA LYS A 235 -24.66 5.03 40.69
C LYS A 235 -23.36 5.22 41.47
N GLU A 236 -23.32 4.80 42.73
CA GLU A 236 -22.05 4.71 43.45
C GLU A 236 -21.31 3.42 43.08
N ARG A 237 -21.99 2.27 43.22
CA ARG A 237 -21.47 0.93 42.93
C ARG A 237 -22.40 0.19 41.97
N LEU A 238 -21.82 -0.68 41.14
CA LEU A 238 -22.54 -1.58 40.25
C LEU A 238 -22.73 -2.94 40.92
N LYS A 239 -23.99 -3.30 41.20
CA LYS A 239 -24.39 -4.61 41.70
C LYS A 239 -24.69 -5.53 40.52
N LEU A 240 -23.74 -6.39 40.19
CA LEU A 240 -23.78 -7.23 38.98
C LEU A 240 -24.02 -8.68 39.37
N SER A 241 -25.08 -9.29 38.83
CA SER A 241 -25.22 -10.75 38.79
C SER A 241 -24.46 -11.30 37.59
N ASP A 242 -23.70 -12.36 37.78
CA ASP A 242 -22.91 -13.00 36.73
C ASP A 242 -22.11 -12.01 35.87
N PRO A 243 -21.16 -11.26 36.46
CA PRO A 243 -20.47 -10.15 35.81
C PRO A 243 -19.81 -10.57 34.48
N PHE A 244 -19.37 -11.82 34.39
CA PHE A 244 -18.98 -12.47 33.14
C PHE A 244 -19.29 -13.98 33.21
N ASN A 245 -19.38 -14.62 32.04
CA ASN A 245 -19.68 -16.04 31.91
C ASN A 245 -18.40 -16.88 32.03
N GLY A 246 -17.32 -16.47 31.37
CA GLY A 246 -16.02 -17.15 31.45
C GLY A 246 -14.84 -16.21 31.17
N CYS A 247 -13.69 -16.51 31.77
CA CYS A 247 -12.43 -15.80 31.58
C CYS A 247 -11.35 -16.78 31.15
N TYR A 248 -11.02 -16.80 29.87
CA TYR A 248 -9.88 -17.52 29.33
C TYR A 248 -8.59 -16.82 29.73
N VAL A 249 -7.75 -17.49 30.52
CA VAL A 249 -6.39 -17.04 30.84
C VAL A 249 -5.40 -17.82 29.99
N PHE A 250 -4.42 -17.11 29.45
CA PHE A 250 -3.37 -17.69 28.63
C PHE A 250 -2.09 -16.86 28.74
N SER A 251 -0.97 -17.48 28.39
CA SER A 251 0.39 -16.94 28.40
C SER A 251 1.06 -17.24 27.06
N ASN A 252 2.31 -16.79 26.90
CA ASN A 252 3.12 -17.06 25.72
C ASN A 252 3.72 -18.48 25.69
N GLU A 253 3.56 -19.26 26.76
CA GLU A 253 4.05 -20.63 26.87
C GLU A 253 2.90 -21.60 27.06
N ASN A 254 2.97 -22.77 26.40
CA ASN A 254 2.01 -23.85 26.61
C ASN A 254 2.50 -24.91 27.60
N GLU A 255 1.60 -25.75 28.07
CA GLU A 255 1.89 -26.82 29.05
C GLU A 255 2.89 -27.90 28.55
N ASN A 256 3.25 -27.85 27.27
CA ASN A 256 4.26 -28.71 26.64
C ASN A 256 5.63 -28.01 26.46
N GLY A 257 5.82 -26.80 27.00
CA GLY A 257 7.06 -26.03 26.93
C GLY A 257 7.32 -25.34 25.58
N LEU A 258 6.29 -25.14 24.75
CA LEU A 258 6.40 -24.28 23.56
C LEU A 258 6.18 -22.82 23.97
N THR A 259 7.24 -22.01 23.87
CA THR A 259 7.15 -20.55 23.94
C THR A 259 6.96 -19.97 22.53
N VAL A 260 6.02 -19.04 22.37
CA VAL A 260 5.74 -18.33 21.12
C VAL A 260 5.97 -16.83 21.28
N ASP A 261 6.20 -16.13 20.17
CA ASP A 261 6.34 -14.68 20.17
C ASP A 261 4.99 -14.00 20.48
N VAL A 262 4.97 -13.15 21.50
CA VAL A 262 3.75 -12.47 21.99
C VAL A 262 3.21 -11.44 21.01
N ASP A 263 4.08 -10.82 20.20
CA ASP A 263 3.70 -9.77 19.27
C ASP A 263 3.33 -10.32 17.90
N ARG A 264 4.03 -11.36 17.44
CA ARG A 264 3.88 -11.95 16.11
C ARG A 264 2.94 -13.15 16.09
N ASP A 265 3.11 -14.11 17.00
CA ASP A 265 2.52 -15.45 16.86
C ASP A 265 1.26 -15.60 17.72
N LEU A 266 1.30 -15.15 18.98
CA LEU A 266 0.21 -15.30 19.94
C LEU A 266 -1.13 -14.65 19.52
N PRO A 267 -1.15 -13.45 18.90
CA PRO A 267 -2.40 -12.86 18.42
C PRO A 267 -3.09 -13.72 17.35
N GLY A 268 -2.31 -14.37 16.49
CA GLY A 268 -2.79 -15.33 15.48
C GLY A 268 -3.39 -16.59 16.12
N ILE A 269 -2.74 -17.13 17.15
CA ILE A 269 -3.23 -18.29 17.92
C ILE A 269 -4.61 -18.00 18.54
N VAL A 270 -4.76 -16.86 19.21
CA VAL A 270 -6.03 -16.46 19.82
C VAL A 270 -7.09 -16.19 18.74
N ALA A 271 -6.71 -15.54 17.64
CA ALA A 271 -7.60 -15.30 16.51
C ALA A 271 -8.11 -16.59 15.87
N ASP A 272 -7.26 -17.61 15.72
CA ASP A 272 -7.66 -18.94 15.24
C ASP A 272 -8.65 -19.62 16.20
N PHE A 273 -8.41 -19.52 17.51
CA PHE A 273 -9.36 -20.04 18.50
C PHE A 273 -10.71 -19.32 18.45
N LEU A 274 -10.70 -17.99 18.35
CA LEU A 274 -11.91 -17.18 18.18
C LEU A 274 -12.63 -17.52 16.88
N TYR A 275 -11.90 -17.71 15.78
CA TYR A 275 -12.46 -18.11 14.49
C TYR A 275 -13.21 -19.44 14.60
N GLN A 276 -12.63 -20.45 15.26
CA GLN A 276 -13.33 -21.72 15.48
C GLN A 276 -14.63 -21.53 16.27
N LYS A 277 -14.62 -20.67 17.29
CA LYS A 277 -15.76 -20.44 18.18
C LYS A 277 -16.87 -19.58 17.59
N ILE A 278 -16.52 -18.63 16.74
CA ILE A 278 -17.44 -17.64 16.17
C ILE A 278 -17.96 -18.13 14.82
N VAL A 279 -17.09 -18.70 13.98
CA VAL A 279 -17.39 -19.04 12.59
C VAL A 279 -17.63 -20.54 12.43
N ALA A 280 -16.68 -21.39 12.82
CA ALA A 280 -16.76 -22.83 12.52
C ALA A 280 -17.90 -23.54 13.28
N VAL A 281 -18.24 -23.07 14.49
CA VAL A 281 -19.40 -23.55 15.27
C VAL A 281 -20.73 -23.47 14.52
N LYS A 282 -20.89 -22.59 13.51
CA LYS A 282 -22.11 -22.59 12.69
C LYS A 282 -22.40 -23.95 12.07
N ASN A 283 -21.35 -24.66 11.68
CA ASN A 283 -21.44 -25.94 11.00
C ASN A 283 -21.39 -27.14 11.96
N LEU A 284 -21.24 -26.89 13.28
CA LEU A 284 -20.94 -27.89 14.30
C LEU A 284 -21.58 -27.54 15.65
N SER A 285 -22.45 -28.39 16.20
CA SER A 285 -22.97 -28.20 17.56
C SER A 285 -21.87 -28.44 18.60
N TRP A 286 -21.26 -27.37 19.12
CA TRP A 286 -20.24 -27.43 20.18
C TRP A 286 -20.85 -27.25 21.59
N SER A 287 -21.95 -27.95 21.87
CA SER A 287 -22.70 -27.83 23.13
C SER A 287 -21.84 -28.05 24.39
N SER A 288 -20.80 -28.88 24.28
CA SER A 288 -19.86 -29.17 25.36
C SER A 288 -19.01 -27.96 25.77
N LEU A 289 -18.68 -27.07 24.83
CA LEU A 289 -17.96 -25.82 25.09
C LEU A 289 -18.88 -24.79 25.73
N GLY A 290 -20.13 -24.66 25.24
CA GLY A 290 -21.13 -23.79 25.86
C GLY A 290 -21.33 -24.08 27.34
N ARG A 291 -21.39 -25.37 27.71
CA ARG A 291 -21.44 -25.78 29.13
C ARG A 291 -20.19 -25.38 29.92
N MET A 292 -18.99 -25.42 29.33
CA MET A 292 -17.75 -25.01 30.01
C MET A 292 -17.74 -23.52 30.30
N GLU A 293 -18.10 -22.73 29.31
CA GLU A 293 -18.14 -21.27 29.40
C GLU A 293 -19.24 -20.73 30.30
N ASN A 294 -20.21 -21.55 30.68
CA ASN A 294 -21.25 -21.21 31.65
C ASN A 294 -20.99 -21.84 33.04
N ALA A 295 -19.83 -22.49 33.23
CA ALA A 295 -19.49 -23.22 34.45
C ALA A 295 -20.47 -24.36 34.82
N GLU A 296 -21.13 -24.97 33.82
CA GLU A 296 -22.14 -26.03 33.99
C GLU A 296 -21.55 -27.45 34.09
N ASN A 297 -20.24 -27.64 33.88
CA ASN A 297 -19.62 -28.99 34.00
C ASN A 297 -19.21 -29.34 35.45
N GLY A 298 -19.60 -28.50 36.41
CA GLY A 298 -19.56 -28.76 37.85
C GLY A 298 -20.86 -28.23 38.47
N ASP A 299 -20.81 -27.73 39.70
CA ASP A 299 -21.95 -27.05 40.35
C ASP A 299 -21.98 -25.53 40.10
N GLY A 300 -20.98 -24.99 39.40
CA GLY A 300 -20.83 -23.55 39.09
C GLY A 300 -20.63 -22.65 40.31
N SER A 301 -20.61 -23.22 41.52
CA SER A 301 -20.48 -22.50 42.78
C SER A 301 -19.02 -22.12 43.02
N PRO A 302 -18.74 -20.96 43.62
CA PRO A 302 -17.37 -20.60 43.99
C PRO A 302 -16.83 -21.53 45.07
N GLU A 303 -15.50 -21.72 45.11
CA GLU A 303 -14.87 -22.32 46.30
C GLU A 303 -14.97 -21.35 47.47
N THR A 304 -15.13 -21.90 48.67
CA THR A 304 -15.39 -21.12 49.89
C THR A 304 -14.26 -21.24 50.89
N ALA A 305 -14.20 -20.29 51.83
CA ALA A 305 -13.26 -20.37 52.94
C ALA A 305 -13.42 -21.70 53.73
N PRO A 306 -12.35 -22.28 54.30
CA PRO A 306 -12.40 -23.58 54.97
C PRO A 306 -13.41 -23.73 56.11
N GLN A 307 -13.75 -22.62 56.77
CA GLN A 307 -14.60 -22.60 57.97
C GLN A 307 -15.85 -21.71 57.79
N ALA A 308 -15.99 -21.03 56.65
CA ALA A 308 -17.08 -20.11 56.38
C ALA A 308 -17.58 -20.34 54.96
N ARG A 309 -18.90 -20.36 54.73
CA ARG A 309 -19.48 -20.45 53.37
C ARG A 309 -19.33 -19.13 52.59
N ILE A 310 -18.22 -18.42 52.80
CA ILE A 310 -17.86 -17.17 52.14
C ILE A 310 -17.17 -17.53 50.82
N PRO A 311 -17.70 -17.11 49.67
CA PRO A 311 -17.07 -17.28 48.37
C PRO A 311 -15.70 -16.61 48.28
N GLU A 312 -14.66 -17.34 47.88
CA GLU A 312 -13.30 -16.81 47.72
C GLU A 312 -12.74 -17.00 46.32
N ARG A 313 -13.01 -18.13 45.65
CA ARG A 313 -12.39 -18.46 44.35
C ARG A 313 -13.42 -18.82 43.30
N SER A 314 -13.36 -18.18 42.15
CA SER A 314 -14.26 -18.41 41.04
C SER A 314 -13.87 -19.63 40.21
N LYS A 315 -14.87 -20.43 39.82
CA LYS A 315 -14.72 -21.53 38.85
C LYS A 315 -14.93 -21.10 37.39
N ARG A 316 -15.00 -19.79 37.10
CA ARG A 316 -15.24 -19.25 35.75
C ARG A 316 -13.97 -18.97 34.94
N PHE A 317 -12.82 -19.40 35.45
CA PHE A 317 -11.55 -19.30 34.73
C PHE A 317 -11.35 -20.52 33.83
N LEU A 318 -10.87 -20.28 32.63
CA LEU A 318 -10.71 -21.27 31.55
C LEU A 318 -9.31 -21.13 30.95
N ALA A 319 -8.84 -22.18 30.31
CA ALA A 319 -7.65 -22.15 29.47
C ALA A 319 -7.99 -22.76 28.11
N PHE A 320 -7.14 -22.53 27.10
CA PHE A 320 -7.29 -23.17 25.81
C PHE A 320 -5.94 -23.55 25.21
N GLY A 321 -5.95 -24.63 24.44
CA GLY A 321 -4.90 -25.04 23.52
C GLY A 321 -5.51 -25.17 22.13
N ILE A 322 -4.77 -24.77 21.10
CA ILE A 322 -5.20 -24.94 19.72
C ILE A 322 -4.02 -25.37 18.85
N LYS A 323 -4.29 -26.36 18.00
CA LYS A 323 -3.37 -26.85 17.00
C LYS A 323 -4.13 -26.92 15.68
N ARG A 324 -3.57 -26.28 14.65
CA ARG A 324 -4.17 -26.20 13.32
C ARG A 324 -3.27 -26.94 12.36
N LEU A 325 -3.82 -27.96 11.70
CA LEU A 325 -3.18 -28.61 10.57
C LEU A 325 -3.84 -28.06 9.30
N ALA A 326 -3.07 -27.36 8.48
CA ALA A 326 -3.61 -26.73 7.28
C ALA A 326 -2.58 -26.68 6.15
N ILE A 327 -3.10 -26.57 4.93
CA ILE A 327 -2.32 -26.14 3.78
C ILE A 327 -2.18 -24.61 3.91
N PRO A 328 -0.96 -24.05 3.84
CA PRO A 328 -0.75 -22.62 3.99
C PRO A 328 -1.14 -21.87 2.70
N GLU A 329 -2.42 -21.92 2.33
CA GLU A 329 -2.91 -21.35 1.07
C GLU A 329 -2.63 -19.85 0.95
N GLU A 330 -2.67 -19.10 2.06
CA GLU A 330 -2.27 -17.69 2.06
C GLU A 330 -0.82 -17.53 1.66
N GLU A 331 0.10 -18.24 2.31
CA GLU A 331 1.53 -18.13 2.05
C GLU A 331 1.88 -18.54 0.60
N ILE A 332 1.22 -19.59 0.11
CA ILE A 332 1.33 -20.03 -1.28
C ILE A 332 0.79 -18.94 -2.22
N GLY A 333 -0.38 -18.38 -1.90
CA GLY A 333 -0.98 -17.28 -2.66
C GLY A 333 -0.07 -16.06 -2.72
N GLU A 334 0.45 -15.61 -1.57
CA GLU A 334 1.42 -14.51 -1.48
C GLU A 334 2.68 -14.78 -2.30
N PHE A 335 3.24 -15.99 -2.22
CA PHE A 335 4.42 -16.37 -3.01
C PHE A 335 4.16 -16.24 -4.52
N LEU A 336 3.02 -16.74 -4.99
CA LEU A 336 2.64 -16.65 -6.41
C LEU A 336 2.37 -15.19 -6.83
N THR A 337 1.61 -14.44 -6.03
CA THR A 337 1.30 -13.02 -6.24
C THR A 337 2.57 -12.18 -6.32
N TYR A 338 3.49 -12.33 -5.36
CA TYR A 338 4.75 -11.57 -5.35
C TYR A 338 5.66 -11.96 -6.51
N SER A 339 5.63 -13.23 -6.94
CA SER A 339 6.34 -13.66 -8.16
C SER A 339 5.80 -12.95 -9.40
N PHE A 340 4.47 -12.80 -9.53
CA PHE A 340 3.84 -12.05 -10.62
C PHE A 340 4.12 -10.54 -10.53
N ALA A 341 4.04 -9.97 -9.33
CA ALA A 341 4.33 -8.56 -9.10
C ALA A 341 5.80 -8.23 -9.39
N ARG A 342 6.73 -9.14 -9.07
CA ARG A 342 8.14 -9.06 -9.48
C ARG A 342 8.27 -9.02 -11.00
N GLN A 343 7.59 -9.91 -11.72
CA GLN A 343 7.58 -9.91 -13.19
C GLN A 343 7.01 -8.62 -13.78
N ALA A 344 5.94 -8.07 -13.18
CA ALA A 344 5.39 -6.78 -13.58
C ALA A 344 6.36 -5.62 -13.34
N ALA A 345 7.01 -5.57 -12.18
CA ALA A 345 8.03 -4.57 -11.88
C ALA A 345 9.22 -4.64 -12.86
N LEU A 346 9.69 -5.84 -13.19
CA LEU A 346 10.75 -6.05 -14.19
C LEU A 346 10.32 -5.63 -15.60
N GLN A 347 9.08 -5.91 -15.98
CA GLN A 347 8.52 -5.48 -17.27
C GLN A 347 8.36 -3.96 -17.34
N LEU A 348 7.95 -3.29 -16.25
CA LEU A 348 7.87 -1.83 -16.15
C LEU A 348 9.24 -1.17 -16.23
N ARG A 349 10.27 -1.80 -15.66
CA ARG A 349 11.62 -1.24 -15.51
C ARG A 349 12.57 -1.56 -16.66
N PHE A 350 12.54 -2.77 -17.20
CA PHE A 350 13.48 -3.24 -18.24
C PHE A 350 12.82 -3.79 -19.50
N ASN A 351 11.61 -4.36 -19.38
CA ASN A 351 10.85 -4.94 -20.50
C ASN A 351 11.66 -5.94 -21.35
N HIS A 352 12.45 -6.79 -20.68
CA HIS A 352 13.32 -7.78 -21.33
C HIS A 352 12.90 -9.19 -20.94
N TRP A 353 12.27 -9.91 -21.88
CA TRP A 353 11.82 -11.29 -21.70
C TRP A 353 12.90 -12.29 -22.13
N GLN A 354 13.10 -13.32 -21.32
CA GLN A 354 13.91 -14.49 -21.62
C GLN A 354 13.11 -15.78 -21.39
N PRO A 355 13.03 -16.71 -22.36
CA PRO A 355 12.23 -17.93 -22.22
C PRO A 355 12.56 -18.81 -21.00
N ALA A 356 13.79 -18.76 -20.49
CA ALA A 356 14.23 -19.56 -19.34
C ALA A 356 13.95 -18.93 -17.96
N SER A 357 13.63 -17.63 -17.93
CA SER A 357 13.60 -16.82 -16.70
C SER A 357 12.41 -15.87 -16.58
N GLY A 358 11.64 -15.65 -17.66
CA GLY A 358 10.63 -14.61 -17.75
C GLY A 358 11.24 -13.23 -18.00
N PHE A 359 10.62 -12.17 -17.50
CA PHE A 359 11.24 -10.84 -17.44
C PHE A 359 12.42 -10.85 -16.46
N ILE A 360 13.53 -10.22 -16.87
CA ILE A 360 14.79 -10.22 -16.12
C ILE A 360 15.26 -8.82 -15.75
N GLU A 361 16.20 -8.74 -14.80
CA GLU A 361 16.79 -7.49 -14.31
C GLU A 361 17.95 -7.01 -15.20
N GLU A 362 17.80 -7.14 -16.52
CA GLU A 362 18.79 -6.69 -17.49
C GLU A 362 18.10 -5.87 -18.58
N PRO A 363 18.67 -4.72 -18.97
CA PRO A 363 18.13 -3.92 -20.05
C PRO A 363 18.28 -4.61 -21.41
N ARG A 364 17.40 -4.27 -22.36
CA ARG A 364 17.58 -4.63 -23.76
C ARG A 364 18.71 -3.79 -24.37
N SER A 365 19.53 -4.41 -25.23
CA SER A 365 20.52 -3.69 -26.02
C SER A 365 19.81 -2.96 -27.17
N GLN A 366 19.85 -1.63 -27.15
CA GLN A 366 19.29 -0.77 -28.19
C GLN A 366 20.20 0.46 -28.40
N ASP A 367 20.38 0.88 -29.65
CA ASP A 367 21.08 2.11 -29.98
C ASP A 367 20.12 3.30 -29.90
N PHE A 368 20.18 4.04 -28.80
CA PHE A 368 19.37 5.24 -28.60
C PHE A 368 19.94 6.45 -29.33
N HIS A 369 21.24 6.47 -29.61
CA HIS A 369 21.93 7.55 -30.32
C HIS A 369 21.48 7.60 -31.78
N GLU A 370 21.39 6.45 -32.44
CA GLU A 370 20.84 6.35 -33.80
C GLU A 370 19.40 6.87 -33.84
N PHE A 371 18.56 6.44 -32.89
CA PHE A 371 17.14 6.84 -32.84
C PHE A 371 16.97 8.36 -32.74
N VAL A 372 17.72 9.01 -31.85
CA VAL A 372 17.61 10.47 -31.69
C VAL A 372 18.16 11.21 -32.90
N GLN A 373 19.11 10.65 -33.66
CA GLN A 373 19.70 11.25 -34.87
C GLN A 373 18.77 11.27 -36.09
N GLN A 374 17.71 10.45 -36.13
CA GLN A 374 16.78 10.39 -37.26
C GLN A 374 16.06 11.72 -37.50
N LYS A 375 15.99 12.16 -38.76
CA LYS A 375 15.35 13.45 -39.13
C LYS A 375 13.86 13.45 -38.85
N GLU A 376 13.21 12.30 -39.00
CA GLU A 376 11.80 12.09 -38.70
C GLU A 376 11.53 12.27 -37.21
N THR A 377 12.42 11.76 -36.35
CA THR A 377 12.36 11.96 -34.89
C THR A 377 12.58 13.43 -34.55
N GLU A 378 13.59 14.08 -35.15
CA GLU A 378 13.82 15.52 -34.94
C GLU A 378 12.60 16.38 -35.31
N ALA A 379 11.97 16.10 -36.44
CA ALA A 379 10.79 16.81 -36.88
C ALA A 379 9.58 16.52 -35.98
N ARG A 380 9.35 15.25 -35.62
CA ARG A 380 8.25 14.83 -34.76
C ARG A 380 8.34 15.44 -33.35
N TRP A 381 9.55 15.60 -32.83
CA TRP A 381 9.85 16.22 -31.53
C TRP A 381 10.10 17.74 -31.61
N LEU A 382 9.94 18.36 -32.79
CA LEU A 382 10.09 19.81 -32.98
C LEU A 382 11.50 20.35 -32.65
N ILE A 383 12.53 19.52 -32.80
CA ILE A 383 13.94 19.84 -32.54
C ILE A 383 14.82 19.86 -33.79
N SER A 384 14.21 19.78 -34.98
CA SER A 384 14.94 19.96 -36.24
C SER A 384 15.45 21.40 -36.37
N ASP A 385 16.47 21.62 -37.21
CA ASP A 385 17.05 22.95 -37.46
C ASP A 385 15.98 23.98 -37.87
N ASP A 386 15.00 23.55 -38.66
CA ASP A 386 13.92 24.42 -39.12
C ASP A 386 12.97 24.85 -37.98
N HIS A 387 12.67 23.98 -37.02
CA HIS A 387 11.88 24.35 -35.84
C HIS A 387 12.70 25.25 -34.92
N LEU A 388 13.95 24.88 -34.62
CA LEU A 388 14.81 25.62 -33.70
C LEU A 388 15.10 27.04 -34.17
N THR A 389 15.18 27.26 -35.49
CA THR A 389 15.38 28.59 -36.09
C THR A 389 14.08 29.33 -36.42
N LEU A 390 12.91 28.72 -36.18
CA LEU A 390 11.58 29.23 -36.55
C LEU A 390 11.36 29.42 -38.06
N ALA A 391 12.05 28.61 -38.88
CA ALA A 391 11.63 28.38 -40.26
C ALA A 391 10.31 27.58 -40.30
N LEU A 392 10.11 26.68 -39.34
CA LEU A 392 8.83 26.04 -38.99
C LEU A 392 8.35 26.51 -37.61
N GLY A 393 7.03 26.62 -37.42
CA GLY A 393 6.44 27.03 -36.15
C GLY A 393 6.48 25.91 -35.10
N ILE A 394 6.71 26.27 -33.83
CA ILE A 394 6.65 25.32 -32.69
C ILE A 394 5.27 25.38 -32.04
N LEU A 395 4.80 26.57 -31.70
CA LEU A 395 3.47 26.76 -31.11
C LEU A 395 2.38 26.55 -32.16
N ALA A 396 1.22 26.04 -31.73
CA ALA A 396 0.11 25.72 -32.63
C ALA A 396 -0.34 26.90 -33.52
N GLU A 397 -0.33 28.13 -32.99
CA GLU A 397 -0.67 29.34 -33.76
C GLU A 397 0.31 29.60 -34.91
N ASP A 398 1.61 29.38 -34.67
CA ASP A 398 2.66 29.56 -35.66
C ASP A 398 2.66 28.41 -36.68
N ALA A 399 2.55 27.16 -36.19
CA ALA A 399 2.59 25.95 -37.02
C ALA A 399 1.40 25.87 -38.00
N ASN A 400 0.22 26.35 -37.59
CA ASN A 400 -0.99 26.33 -38.41
C ASN A 400 -1.12 27.55 -39.34
N ASN A 401 -0.18 28.50 -39.27
CA ASN A 401 -0.25 29.70 -40.09
C ASN A 401 0.14 29.41 -41.55
N LYS A 402 -0.86 29.32 -42.44
CA LYS A 402 -0.68 29.08 -43.88
C LYS A 402 0.17 30.14 -44.60
N LYS A 403 0.40 31.31 -43.99
CA LYS A 403 1.27 32.37 -44.53
C LYS A 403 2.72 32.23 -44.06
N TRP A 404 3.03 31.29 -43.17
CA TRP A 404 4.37 31.04 -42.67
C TRP A 404 5.20 30.32 -43.72
N LYS A 405 6.22 30.99 -44.24
CA LYS A 405 7.14 30.44 -45.25
C LYS A 405 8.51 30.17 -44.64
N SER A 406 9.25 29.27 -45.30
CA SER A 406 10.69 29.10 -45.05
C SER A 406 11.44 30.40 -45.38
N PHE A 407 12.67 30.54 -44.88
CA PHE A 407 13.46 31.75 -45.17
C PHE A 407 13.60 31.99 -46.68
N THR A 408 13.90 30.94 -47.46
CA THR A 408 13.99 31.04 -48.93
C THR A 408 12.65 31.37 -49.56
N GLY A 409 11.58 30.64 -49.19
CA GLY A 409 10.25 30.84 -49.78
C GLY A 409 9.63 32.20 -49.48
N GLU A 410 10.01 32.83 -48.36
CA GLU A 410 9.64 34.21 -48.04
C GLU A 410 10.22 35.19 -49.06
N TRP A 411 11.53 35.12 -49.30
CA TRP A 411 12.22 36.03 -50.21
C TRP A 411 11.87 35.75 -51.69
N GLU A 412 11.76 34.49 -52.09
CA GLU A 412 11.28 34.10 -53.43
C GLU A 412 9.90 34.66 -53.76
N ALA A 413 9.03 34.81 -52.75
CA ALA A 413 7.68 35.32 -52.96
C ALA A 413 7.60 36.85 -53.09
N VAL A 414 8.54 37.59 -52.51
CA VAL A 414 8.50 39.07 -52.49
C VAL A 414 9.37 39.70 -53.57
N ILE A 415 10.50 39.08 -53.94
CA ILE A 415 11.47 39.63 -54.89
C ILE A 415 10.88 39.89 -56.28
N PRO A 416 10.08 39.00 -56.89
CA PRO A 416 9.45 39.28 -58.19
C PRO A 416 8.53 40.50 -58.15
N ASN A 417 7.75 40.64 -57.08
CA ASN A 417 6.84 41.77 -56.89
C ASN A 417 7.61 43.08 -56.71
N PHE A 418 8.68 43.08 -55.91
CA PHE A 418 9.55 44.25 -55.75
C PHE A 418 10.20 44.65 -57.07
N LYS A 419 10.68 43.70 -57.88
CA LYS A 419 11.22 43.99 -59.21
C LYS A 419 10.17 44.62 -60.14
N SER A 420 8.92 44.17 -60.09
CA SER A 420 7.83 44.80 -60.86
C SER A 420 7.61 46.25 -60.46
N LEU A 421 7.52 46.54 -59.15
CA LEU A 421 7.33 47.90 -58.62
C LEU A 421 8.48 48.84 -58.97
N VAL A 422 9.70 48.31 -58.99
CA VAL A 422 10.90 49.09 -59.31
C VAL A 422 10.97 49.41 -60.81
N ARG A 423 10.51 48.52 -61.69
CA ARG A 423 10.48 48.75 -63.15
C ARG A 423 9.54 49.90 -63.56
N GLU A 424 8.63 50.32 -62.69
CA GLU A 424 7.75 51.48 -62.88
C GLU A 424 8.44 52.82 -62.51
N ARG A 425 9.64 52.77 -61.92
CA ARG A 425 10.44 53.94 -61.52
C ARG A 425 11.49 54.29 -62.58
N ASP A 426 12.15 55.44 -62.37
CA ASP A 426 13.27 55.84 -63.22
C ASP A 426 14.38 54.78 -63.20
N ARG A 427 14.90 54.46 -64.39
CA ARG A 427 15.92 53.42 -64.56
C ARG A 427 17.14 53.69 -63.71
N ALA A 428 17.54 54.96 -63.57
CA ALA A 428 18.73 55.30 -62.79
C ALA A 428 18.65 54.84 -61.32
N THR A 429 17.45 54.72 -60.75
CA THR A 429 17.23 54.40 -59.33
C THR A 429 16.89 52.94 -59.07
N TRP A 430 16.84 52.08 -60.09
CA TRP A 430 16.30 50.71 -59.96
C TRP A 430 16.96 49.88 -58.83
N LEU A 431 18.29 49.77 -58.82
CA LEU A 431 18.98 48.94 -57.82
C LEU A 431 18.86 49.49 -56.40
N ASP A 432 18.86 50.82 -56.26
CA ASP A 432 18.73 51.51 -54.97
C ASP A 432 17.32 51.30 -54.39
N GLU A 433 16.28 51.49 -55.20
CA GLU A 433 14.89 51.27 -54.80
C GLU A 433 14.60 49.79 -54.47
N LEU A 434 15.16 48.84 -55.24
CA LEU A 434 15.04 47.41 -54.91
C LEU A 434 15.73 47.08 -53.57
N THR A 435 16.88 47.69 -53.31
CA THR A 435 17.61 47.53 -52.04
C THR A 435 16.81 48.11 -50.87
N LYS A 436 16.20 49.29 -51.02
CA LYS A 436 15.31 49.91 -50.01
C LYS A 436 14.08 49.06 -49.71
N LEU A 437 13.44 48.48 -50.72
CA LEU A 437 12.28 47.59 -50.53
C LEU A 437 12.67 46.33 -49.77
N CYS A 438 13.82 45.73 -50.07
CA CYS A 438 14.31 44.55 -49.36
C CYS A 438 14.73 44.90 -47.92
N ASP A 439 15.40 46.04 -47.70
CA ASP A 439 15.76 46.51 -46.36
C ASP A 439 14.51 46.79 -45.52
N LYS A 440 13.52 47.50 -46.08
CA LYS A 440 12.21 47.70 -45.42
C LYS A 440 11.54 46.37 -45.08
N ARG A 441 11.56 45.39 -46.00
CA ARG A 441 11.00 44.05 -45.72
C ARG A 441 11.73 43.39 -44.55
N TYR A 442 13.05 43.48 -44.50
CA TYR A 442 13.86 42.93 -43.42
C TYR A 442 13.63 43.65 -42.09
N GLN A 443 13.56 44.98 -42.08
CA GLN A 443 13.45 45.78 -40.86
C GLN A 443 12.04 45.85 -40.29
N ASP A 444 11.01 45.89 -41.15
CA ASP A 444 9.65 46.28 -40.74
C ASP A 444 8.58 45.26 -41.13
N ASP A 445 8.66 44.66 -42.32
CA ASP A 445 7.49 43.94 -42.88
C ASP A 445 7.57 42.39 -42.74
N TYR A 446 8.76 41.81 -42.51
CA TYR A 446 8.92 40.35 -42.34
C TYR A 446 8.07 39.87 -41.17
N ARG A 447 7.10 38.99 -41.44
CA ARG A 447 6.10 38.53 -40.45
C ARG A 447 5.53 39.68 -39.62
N THR A 448 5.23 40.80 -40.29
CA THR A 448 4.63 42.05 -39.75
C THR A 448 5.46 42.80 -38.70
N LEU A 449 6.71 42.40 -38.43
CA LEU A 449 7.54 42.98 -37.37
C LEU A 449 9.00 43.24 -37.80
N GLY A 450 9.36 42.88 -39.03
CA GLY A 450 10.74 42.72 -39.44
C GLY A 450 11.42 41.52 -38.78
N VAL A 451 12.56 41.10 -39.32
CA VAL A 451 13.35 39.99 -38.78
C VAL A 451 13.84 40.30 -37.35
N PRO A 452 14.43 41.48 -37.04
CA PRO A 452 14.88 41.77 -35.68
C PRO A 452 13.70 41.86 -34.69
N GLY A 453 12.61 42.52 -35.09
CA GLY A 453 11.41 42.65 -34.25
C GLY A 453 10.70 41.32 -34.00
N PHE A 454 10.64 40.46 -35.02
CA PHE A 454 10.12 39.09 -34.92
C PHE A 454 10.90 38.26 -33.89
N TYR A 455 12.22 38.12 -34.06
CA TYR A 455 13.02 37.29 -33.15
C TYR A 455 13.10 37.86 -31.74
N ARG A 456 13.18 39.20 -31.57
CA ARG A 456 13.09 39.85 -30.27
C ARG A 456 11.76 39.54 -29.56
N THR A 457 10.67 39.44 -30.30
CA THR A 457 9.35 39.08 -29.75
C THR A 457 9.29 37.61 -29.40
N LYS A 458 9.75 36.72 -30.29
CA LYS A 458 9.76 35.26 -30.04
C LYS A 458 10.68 34.85 -28.90
N LEU A 459 11.79 35.57 -28.68
CA LEU A 459 12.66 35.37 -27.50
C LEU A 459 11.92 35.51 -26.16
N LYS A 460 10.84 36.31 -26.10
CA LYS A 460 10.00 36.43 -24.90
C LYS A 460 9.15 35.18 -24.64
N ALA A 461 8.81 34.44 -25.69
CA ALA A 461 7.99 33.22 -25.65
C ALA A 461 8.83 31.92 -25.68
N ARG A 462 10.16 32.01 -25.53
CA ARG A 462 11.07 30.87 -25.69
C ARG A 462 10.83 29.77 -24.66
N LYS A 463 10.38 30.12 -23.44
CA LYS A 463 10.08 29.15 -22.38
C LYS A 463 8.82 28.36 -22.70
N GLU A 464 7.81 29.02 -23.22
CA GLU A 464 6.58 28.41 -23.71
C GLU A 464 6.86 27.44 -24.86
N MET A 465 7.74 27.80 -25.79
CA MET A 465 8.19 26.91 -26.87
C MET A 465 8.99 25.70 -26.35
N ALA A 466 9.89 25.90 -25.38
CA ALA A 466 10.64 24.81 -24.76
C ALA A 466 9.70 23.81 -24.04
N ARG A 467 8.67 24.32 -23.36
CA ARG A 467 7.62 23.48 -22.74
C ARG A 467 6.80 22.70 -23.76
N GLU A 468 6.47 23.29 -24.90
CA GLU A 468 5.77 22.57 -25.98
C GLU A 468 6.62 21.43 -26.54
N ILE A 469 7.93 21.65 -26.73
CA ILE A 469 8.89 20.60 -27.12
C ILE A 469 8.93 19.49 -26.07
N ARG A 470 9.09 19.85 -24.78
CA ARG A 470 9.05 18.89 -23.67
C ARG A 470 7.76 18.09 -23.66
N LEU A 471 6.61 18.75 -23.80
CA LEU A 471 5.30 18.12 -23.79
C LEU A 471 5.19 17.10 -24.92
N ARG A 472 5.63 17.44 -26.13
CA ARG A 472 5.63 16.53 -27.27
C ARG A 472 6.48 15.28 -27.02
N VAL A 473 7.69 15.47 -26.51
CA VAL A 473 8.61 14.37 -26.18
C VAL A 473 8.00 13.49 -25.08
N GLU A 474 7.54 14.08 -23.99
CA GLU A 474 6.96 13.36 -22.85
C GLU A 474 5.72 12.56 -23.25
N GLN A 475 4.81 13.14 -24.05
CA GLN A 475 3.61 12.45 -24.51
C GLN A 475 3.92 11.20 -25.31
N GLU A 476 4.94 11.21 -26.17
CA GLU A 476 5.37 10.01 -26.90
C GLU A 476 5.91 8.96 -25.93
N LEU A 477 6.85 9.36 -25.06
CA LEU A 477 7.52 8.45 -24.13
C LEU A 477 6.58 7.82 -23.10
N VAL A 478 5.66 8.60 -22.53
CA VAL A 478 4.69 8.10 -21.55
C VAL A 478 3.67 7.16 -22.19
N ASN A 479 3.30 7.40 -23.45
CA ASN A 479 2.42 6.50 -24.19
C ASN A 479 3.11 5.18 -24.53
N GLU A 480 4.36 5.22 -24.99
CA GLU A 480 5.17 4.02 -25.22
C GLU A 480 5.38 3.21 -23.94
N TRP A 481 5.55 3.89 -22.81
CA TRP A 481 5.55 3.23 -21.51
C TRP A 481 4.18 2.61 -21.21
N LYS A 482 3.09 3.38 -21.31
CA LYS A 482 1.73 2.91 -20.98
C LYS A 482 1.34 1.64 -21.73
N VAL A 483 1.72 1.51 -23.01
CA VAL A 483 1.43 0.33 -23.84
C VAL A 483 2.47 -0.79 -23.73
N GLY A 484 3.54 -0.59 -22.95
CA GLY A 484 4.61 -1.57 -22.77
C GLY A 484 5.56 -1.72 -23.95
N ALA A 485 5.63 -0.72 -24.85
CA ALA A 485 6.62 -0.67 -25.92
C ALA A 485 8.03 -0.37 -25.39
N LYS A 486 8.12 0.58 -24.44
CA LYS A 486 9.35 0.93 -23.73
C LYS A 486 9.21 0.79 -22.22
N SER A 487 10.32 0.46 -21.57
CA SER A 487 10.48 0.49 -20.14
C SER A 487 10.97 1.84 -19.63
N THR A 488 10.87 2.09 -18.33
CA THR A 488 11.40 3.33 -17.74
C THR A 488 12.92 3.44 -17.90
N TRP A 489 13.65 2.33 -17.88
CA TRP A 489 15.10 2.34 -18.12
C TRP A 489 15.42 2.79 -19.55
N GLU A 490 14.70 2.25 -20.55
CA GLU A 490 14.90 2.63 -21.96
C GLU A 490 14.60 4.11 -22.19
N ILE A 491 13.53 4.61 -21.57
CA ILE A 491 13.17 6.03 -21.63
C ILE A 491 14.25 6.90 -20.98
N ALA A 492 14.76 6.52 -19.80
CA ALA A 492 15.82 7.26 -19.14
C ALA A 492 17.10 7.33 -19.99
N ARG A 493 17.47 6.23 -20.67
CA ARG A 493 18.63 6.20 -21.59
C ARG A 493 18.39 7.03 -22.85
N LEU A 494 17.19 6.95 -23.41
CA LEU A 494 16.81 7.76 -24.57
C LEU A 494 16.89 9.27 -24.27
N LEU A 495 16.47 9.69 -23.07
CA LEU A 495 16.60 11.08 -22.63
C LEU A 495 18.06 11.50 -22.44
N VAL A 496 18.96 10.60 -22.01
CA VAL A 496 20.41 10.88 -21.97
C VAL A 496 20.96 11.12 -23.39
N ALA A 497 20.67 10.22 -24.34
CA ALA A 497 21.10 10.37 -25.72
C ALA A 497 20.54 11.65 -26.37
N LEU A 498 19.28 12.00 -26.05
CA LEU A 498 18.67 13.25 -26.48
C LEU A 498 19.39 14.48 -25.90
N LEU A 499 19.72 14.48 -24.60
CA LEU A 499 20.44 15.58 -23.96
C LEU A 499 21.83 15.77 -24.56
N GLU A 500 22.59 14.69 -24.78
CA GLU A 500 23.89 14.74 -25.44
C GLU A 500 23.79 15.38 -26.82
N LYS A 501 22.80 14.96 -27.62
CA LYS A 501 22.55 15.54 -28.94
C LYS A 501 22.15 17.02 -28.90
N LEU A 502 21.31 17.41 -27.95
CA LEU A 502 20.88 18.81 -27.78
C LEU A 502 22.07 19.70 -27.36
N ASP A 503 22.96 19.18 -26.51
CA ASP A 503 24.19 19.86 -26.10
C ASP A 503 25.19 20.02 -27.25
N GLU A 504 25.40 18.98 -28.07
CA GLU A 504 26.18 19.07 -29.31
C GLU A 504 25.62 20.15 -30.25
N ARG A 505 24.31 20.18 -30.43
CA ARG A 505 23.63 21.20 -31.25
C ARG A 505 23.81 22.60 -30.68
N LEU A 506 23.70 22.76 -29.37
CA LEU A 506 23.89 24.03 -28.67
C LEU A 506 25.33 24.55 -28.87
N LYS A 507 26.33 23.68 -28.72
CA LYS A 507 27.75 24.01 -28.97
C LYS A 507 28.01 24.39 -30.43
N ALA A 508 27.33 23.74 -31.38
CA ALA A 508 27.46 24.04 -32.80
C ALA A 508 26.77 25.35 -33.22
N CYS A 509 25.90 25.96 -32.39
CA CYS A 509 25.18 27.17 -32.77
C CYS A 509 26.10 28.34 -33.12
N ASP A 510 27.17 28.58 -32.36
CA ASP A 510 28.08 29.70 -32.62
C ASP A 510 28.78 29.56 -33.98
N GLU A 511 29.16 28.35 -34.34
CA GLU A 511 29.72 28.04 -35.65
C GLU A 511 28.68 28.25 -36.76
N LYS A 512 27.42 27.83 -36.56
CA LYS A 512 26.34 28.04 -37.52
C LYS A 512 26.00 29.53 -37.71
N ILE A 513 26.03 30.32 -36.64
CA ILE A 513 25.89 31.79 -36.70
C ILE A 513 27.03 32.39 -37.53
N SER A 514 28.28 32.00 -37.23
CA SER A 514 29.44 32.51 -37.96
C SER A 514 29.40 32.13 -39.45
N ARG A 515 29.01 30.89 -39.76
CA ARG A 515 28.85 30.42 -41.15
C ARG A 515 27.77 31.20 -41.89
N ALA A 516 26.63 31.48 -41.23
CA ALA A 516 25.56 32.29 -41.81
C ALA A 516 26.01 33.75 -42.06
N ARG A 517 26.74 34.36 -41.13
CA ARG A 517 27.29 35.71 -41.28
C ARG A 517 28.34 35.81 -42.38
N HIS A 518 29.24 34.83 -42.48
CA HIS A 518 30.21 34.80 -43.57
C HIS A 518 29.53 34.68 -44.94
N ALA A 519 28.51 33.82 -45.06
CA ALA A 519 27.72 33.71 -46.28
C ALA A 519 26.92 34.99 -46.60
N GLU A 520 26.45 35.71 -45.58
CA GLU A 520 25.86 37.05 -45.72
C GLU A 520 26.88 38.05 -46.28
N GLU A 521 28.11 38.10 -45.74
CA GLU A 521 29.19 38.99 -46.19
C GLU A 521 29.60 38.73 -47.65
N GLU A 522 29.70 37.46 -48.05
CA GLU A 522 29.96 37.05 -49.44
C GLU A 522 28.82 37.47 -50.38
N ALA A 523 27.57 37.29 -49.95
CA ALA A 523 26.40 37.74 -50.71
C ALA A 523 26.35 39.27 -50.80
N GLN A 524 26.66 39.98 -49.72
CA GLN A 524 26.74 41.44 -49.68
C GLN A 524 27.83 41.96 -50.62
N SER A 525 28.99 41.31 -50.68
CA SER A 525 30.06 41.65 -51.62
C SER A 525 29.61 41.53 -53.08
N ARG A 526 28.78 40.52 -53.41
CA ARG A 526 28.17 40.38 -54.74
C ARG A 526 27.15 41.48 -55.03
N VAL A 527 26.32 41.86 -54.04
CA VAL A 527 25.40 43.02 -54.14
C VAL A 527 26.17 44.31 -54.43
N LEU A 528 27.24 44.58 -53.68
CA LEU A 528 28.07 45.78 -53.86
C LEU A 528 28.79 45.79 -55.21
N GLY A 529 29.37 44.66 -55.63
CA GLY A 529 30.00 44.53 -56.93
C GLY A 529 29.02 44.75 -58.08
N ASN A 530 27.77 44.28 -57.95
CA ASN A 530 26.73 44.50 -58.94
C ASN A 530 26.27 45.97 -58.98
N ALA A 531 26.15 46.63 -57.82
CA ALA A 531 25.84 48.05 -57.72
C ALA A 531 26.96 48.93 -58.30
N GLN A 532 28.23 48.57 -58.12
CA GLN A 532 29.37 49.26 -58.73
C GLN A 532 29.34 49.16 -60.25
N LYS A 533 29.10 47.96 -60.81
CA LYS A 533 28.92 47.77 -62.26
C LYS A 533 27.81 48.69 -62.80
N TRP A 534 26.68 48.78 -62.10
CA TRP A 534 25.57 49.67 -62.44
C TRP A 534 25.92 51.17 -62.39
N ALA A 535 26.71 51.58 -61.40
CA ALA A 535 27.16 52.97 -61.25
C ALA A 535 28.13 53.38 -62.37
N THR A 536 29.05 52.49 -62.77
CA THR A 536 30.05 52.74 -63.82
C THR A 536 29.51 52.67 -65.26
N MET A 537 28.28 52.18 -65.44
CA MET A 537 27.61 52.16 -66.75
C MET A 537 27.30 53.58 -67.25
N GLY A 538 27.89 53.96 -68.38
CA GLY A 538 27.61 55.22 -69.08
C GLY A 538 26.17 55.30 -69.62
N LEU A 539 25.65 56.51 -69.83
CA LEU A 539 24.27 56.78 -70.26
C LEU A 539 23.83 55.92 -71.47
N LEU A 540 24.70 55.74 -72.47
CA LEU A 540 24.42 54.93 -73.66
C LEU A 540 24.24 53.43 -73.34
N SER A 541 25.00 52.87 -72.40
CA SER A 541 24.89 51.46 -71.98
C SER A 541 23.63 51.16 -71.15
N LYS A 542 23.09 52.17 -70.45
CA LYS A 542 21.83 52.10 -69.70
C LYS A 542 20.58 52.10 -70.59
N HIS A 543 20.74 52.40 -71.88
CA HIS A 543 19.68 52.38 -72.88
C HIS A 543 19.75 51.19 -73.85
N VAL A 544 20.77 50.33 -73.76
CA VAL A 544 20.86 49.08 -74.53
C VAL A 544 19.83 48.07 -74.01
N LEU A 545 18.97 47.57 -74.90
CA LEU A 545 17.92 46.60 -74.56
C LEU A 545 18.54 45.34 -73.90
N GLY A 546 18.06 44.94 -72.72
CA GLY A 546 18.40 43.68 -72.06
C GLY A 546 19.56 43.72 -71.04
N THR A 547 20.50 44.65 -71.14
CA THR A 547 21.62 44.73 -70.17
C THR A 547 21.16 45.23 -68.78
N PRO A 548 20.34 46.29 -68.67
CA PRO A 548 19.81 46.77 -67.39
C PRO A 548 18.88 45.77 -66.68
N ASP A 549 18.02 45.07 -67.44
CA ASP A 549 17.12 44.06 -66.88
C ASP A 549 17.88 42.85 -66.32
N SER A 550 18.93 42.39 -67.03
CA SER A 550 19.77 41.30 -66.55
C SER A 550 20.50 41.64 -65.25
N LEU A 551 20.96 42.88 -65.09
CA LEU A 551 21.62 43.35 -63.87
C LEU A 551 20.63 43.52 -62.72
N LEU A 552 19.39 43.97 -62.99
CA LEU A 552 18.32 44.05 -62.00
C LEU A 552 17.90 42.65 -61.52
N ASP A 553 17.76 41.69 -62.42
CA ASP A 553 17.42 40.31 -62.06
C ASP A 553 18.54 39.65 -61.23
N ALA A 554 19.81 39.83 -61.63
CA ALA A 554 20.96 39.37 -60.83
C ALA A 554 21.03 40.05 -59.46
N HIS A 555 20.75 41.36 -59.38
CA HIS A 555 20.72 42.11 -58.12
C HIS A 555 19.65 41.56 -57.17
N GLY A 556 18.47 41.25 -57.70
CA GLY A 556 17.40 40.63 -56.93
C GLY A 556 17.79 39.26 -56.36
N VAL A 557 18.50 38.43 -57.12
CA VAL A 557 19.01 37.13 -56.64
C VAL A 557 20.07 37.33 -55.54
N TYR A 558 21.00 38.27 -55.71
CA TYR A 558 22.02 38.55 -54.69
C TYR A 558 21.43 39.12 -53.40
N LEU A 559 20.45 40.02 -53.50
CA LEU A 559 19.72 40.54 -52.34
C LEU A 559 18.93 39.44 -51.64
N GLN A 560 18.26 38.56 -52.39
CA GLN A 560 17.57 37.39 -51.84
C GLN A 560 18.53 36.53 -51.02
N GLU A 561 19.66 36.13 -51.61
CA GLU A 561 20.66 35.31 -50.92
C GLU A 561 21.19 35.99 -49.65
N MET A 562 21.56 37.28 -49.75
CA MET A 562 22.04 38.07 -48.62
C MET A 562 21.05 38.08 -47.46
N TYR A 563 19.78 38.41 -47.73
CA TYR A 563 18.78 38.49 -46.68
C TYR A 563 18.32 37.11 -46.16
N VAL A 564 18.39 36.04 -46.95
CA VAL A 564 18.20 34.68 -46.45
C VAL A 564 19.27 34.33 -45.42
N TYR A 565 20.55 34.61 -45.71
CA TYR A 565 21.64 34.34 -44.76
C TYR A 565 21.59 35.24 -43.53
N ARG A 566 21.22 36.50 -43.71
CA ARG A 566 21.01 37.45 -42.61
C ARG A 566 19.91 37.00 -41.66
N THR A 567 18.75 36.60 -42.19
CA THR A 567 17.66 36.01 -41.38
C THR A 567 18.09 34.71 -40.71
N ARG A 568 18.88 33.87 -41.38
CA ARG A 568 19.39 32.62 -40.83
C ARG A 568 20.34 32.85 -39.65
N ALA A 569 21.17 33.91 -39.69
CA ALA A 569 22.05 34.27 -38.57
C ALA A 569 21.24 34.67 -37.32
N GLU A 570 20.20 35.48 -37.48
CA GLU A 570 19.25 35.83 -36.40
C GLU A 570 18.50 34.59 -35.89
N GLY A 571 18.06 33.72 -36.80
CA GLY A 571 17.41 32.45 -36.48
C GLY A 571 18.27 31.52 -35.63
N TRP A 572 19.57 31.41 -35.93
CA TRP A 572 20.50 30.63 -35.09
C TRP A 572 20.80 31.31 -33.74
N GLY A 573 20.80 32.64 -33.69
CA GLY A 573 20.86 33.39 -32.43
C GLY A 573 19.67 33.07 -31.51
N PHE A 574 18.46 33.03 -32.07
CA PHE A 574 17.27 32.57 -31.37
C PHE A 574 17.37 31.08 -30.98
N ALA A 575 17.77 30.21 -31.91
CA ALA A 575 17.90 28.77 -31.67
C ALA A 575 18.81 28.46 -30.49
N LYS A 576 19.93 29.19 -30.35
CA LYS A 576 20.84 29.07 -29.20
C LYS A 576 20.12 29.36 -27.88
N ALA A 577 19.35 30.45 -27.81
CA ALA A 577 18.59 30.80 -26.62
C ALA A 577 17.46 29.81 -26.31
N LEU A 578 16.79 29.27 -27.33
CA LEU A 578 15.76 28.24 -27.18
C LEU A 578 16.36 26.91 -26.70
N LEU A 579 17.47 26.46 -27.29
CA LEU A 579 18.13 25.20 -26.93
C LEU A 579 18.55 25.15 -25.47
N ILE A 580 19.00 26.27 -24.89
CA ILE A 580 19.31 26.35 -23.45
C ILE A 580 18.08 26.00 -22.60
N GLU A 581 16.92 26.55 -22.95
CA GLU A 581 15.67 26.29 -22.21
C GLU A 581 15.14 24.88 -22.49
N VAL A 582 15.28 24.37 -23.72
CA VAL A 582 14.90 22.97 -24.07
C VAL A 582 15.76 21.96 -23.30
N VAL A 583 17.07 22.18 -23.20
CA VAL A 583 17.97 21.33 -22.40
C VAL A 583 17.54 21.30 -20.94
N ALA A 584 17.16 22.45 -20.37
CA ALA A 584 16.64 22.52 -19.00
C ALA A 584 15.34 21.71 -18.83
N GLU A 585 14.35 21.92 -19.71
CA GLU A 585 13.05 21.23 -19.66
C GLU A 585 13.18 19.70 -19.85
N ILE A 586 14.08 19.24 -20.74
CA ILE A 586 14.35 17.80 -20.93
C ILE A 586 15.14 17.21 -19.75
N THR A 587 16.03 18.00 -19.12
CA THR A 587 16.72 17.59 -17.88
C THR A 587 15.73 17.38 -16.74
N ASP A 588 14.76 18.28 -16.59
CA ASP A 588 13.69 18.15 -15.59
C ASP A 588 12.80 16.94 -15.85
N LEU A 589 12.42 16.69 -17.11
CA LEU A 589 11.69 15.49 -17.52
C LEU A 589 12.47 14.21 -17.16
N LYS A 590 13.78 14.18 -17.42
CA LYS A 590 14.63 13.05 -17.04
C LYS A 590 14.61 12.83 -15.52
N GLY A 591 14.66 13.90 -14.72
CA GLY A 591 14.53 13.81 -13.26
C GLY A 591 13.18 13.25 -12.79
N GLU A 592 12.09 13.49 -13.53
CA GLU A 592 10.79 12.87 -13.28
C GLU A 592 10.80 11.37 -13.59
N VAL A 593 11.38 10.97 -14.73
CA VAL A 593 11.52 9.55 -15.10
C VAL A 593 12.40 8.79 -14.11
N ASP A 594 13.54 9.37 -13.69
CA ASP A 594 14.44 8.75 -12.71
C ASP A 594 13.73 8.50 -11.37
N ARG A 595 12.87 9.43 -10.93
CA ARG A 595 12.03 9.23 -9.72
C ARG A 595 11.07 8.06 -9.89
N THR A 596 10.41 7.95 -11.04
CA THR A 596 9.55 6.80 -11.35
C THR A 596 10.36 5.49 -11.34
N THR A 597 11.54 5.46 -11.94
CA THR A 597 12.44 4.29 -11.91
C THR A 597 12.85 3.89 -10.50
N ASN A 598 13.12 4.85 -9.61
CA ASN A 598 13.46 4.57 -8.21
C ASN A 598 12.29 3.91 -7.45
N THR A 599 11.06 4.38 -7.65
CA THR A 599 9.86 3.75 -7.07
C THR A 599 9.73 2.28 -7.52
N LEU A 600 9.96 2.01 -8.81
CA LEU A 600 9.94 0.64 -9.36
C LEU A 600 11.02 -0.25 -8.73
N GLN A 601 12.23 0.29 -8.52
CA GLN A 601 13.32 -0.45 -7.91
C GLN A 601 13.05 -0.80 -6.43
N GLN A 602 12.46 0.14 -5.67
CA GLN A 602 12.07 -0.11 -4.29
C GLN A 602 10.99 -1.20 -4.20
N ALA A 603 9.99 -1.14 -5.07
CA ALA A 603 8.95 -2.16 -5.15
C ALA A 603 9.53 -3.54 -5.52
N LEU A 604 10.44 -3.61 -6.49
CA LEU A 604 11.12 -4.85 -6.88
C LEU A 604 11.81 -5.50 -5.68
N LYS A 605 12.59 -4.71 -4.91
CA LYS A 605 13.28 -5.19 -3.71
C LYS A 605 12.30 -5.71 -2.65
N LYS A 606 11.16 -5.03 -2.45
CA LYS A 606 10.12 -5.47 -1.51
C LYS A 606 9.51 -6.82 -1.91
N PHE A 607 9.19 -7.01 -3.19
CA PHE A 607 8.67 -8.30 -3.65
C PHE A 607 9.72 -9.41 -3.57
N GLU A 608 10.99 -9.14 -3.83
CA GLU A 608 12.05 -10.13 -3.66
C GLU A 608 12.22 -10.57 -2.20
N VAL A 609 12.26 -9.63 -1.26
CA VAL A 609 12.25 -9.94 0.17
C VAL A 609 10.98 -10.71 0.55
N GLY A 610 9.83 -10.30 0.02
CA GLY A 610 8.56 -10.99 0.18
C GLY A 610 8.64 -12.46 -0.23
N ILE A 611 9.09 -12.74 -1.46
CA ILE A 611 9.26 -14.08 -2.01
C ILE A 611 10.21 -14.92 -1.14
N GLN A 612 11.38 -14.39 -0.76
CA GLN A 612 12.37 -15.14 0.02
C GLN A 612 11.90 -15.45 1.45
N ALA A 613 10.99 -14.65 2.00
CA ALA A 613 10.41 -14.88 3.32
C ALA A 613 9.32 -15.97 3.33
N ARG A 614 8.83 -16.42 2.17
CA ARG A 614 7.81 -17.48 2.06
C ARG A 614 8.45 -18.82 1.70
N LEU A 615 7.76 -19.89 2.08
CA LEU A 615 8.16 -21.28 1.82
C LEU A 615 9.52 -21.64 2.47
N THR A 616 9.85 -21.00 3.59
CA THR A 616 11.16 -21.16 4.25
C THR A 616 11.28 -22.46 5.03
N ASP A 617 10.17 -23.15 5.28
CA ASP A 617 10.14 -24.47 5.91
C ASP A 617 10.16 -25.62 4.90
N ALA A 618 10.40 -26.83 5.40
CA ALA A 618 10.44 -28.06 4.60
C ALA A 618 9.04 -28.67 4.34
N GLY A 619 7.93 -28.01 4.71
CA GLY A 619 6.57 -28.54 4.53
C GLY A 619 6.19 -29.75 5.41
N SER A 620 7.08 -30.18 6.30
CA SER A 620 6.87 -31.18 7.36
C SER A 620 7.15 -30.55 8.73
N GLY A 621 6.40 -29.49 9.03
CA GLY A 621 6.70 -28.56 10.13
C GLY A 621 6.92 -29.23 11.49
N ASP A 622 7.73 -28.56 12.32
CA ASP A 622 7.90 -28.88 13.73
C ASP A 622 6.53 -29.03 14.41
N LEU A 623 6.18 -30.26 14.80
CA LEU A 623 4.90 -30.59 15.41
C LEU A 623 4.65 -29.88 16.74
N ARG A 624 5.65 -29.17 17.30
CA ARG A 624 5.46 -28.27 18.43
C ARG A 624 4.70 -27.00 18.03
N GLN A 625 4.92 -26.45 16.84
CA GLN A 625 4.29 -25.19 16.37
C GLN A 625 2.76 -25.25 16.40
N HIS A 626 2.08 -24.11 16.57
CA HIS A 626 0.61 -24.09 16.61
C HIS A 626 -0.01 -24.41 15.24
N LEU A 627 0.54 -23.83 14.16
CA LEU A 627 0.15 -24.07 12.78
C LEU A 627 1.13 -25.06 12.16
N ILE A 628 0.63 -26.26 11.88
CA ILE A 628 1.37 -27.28 11.13
C ILE A 628 1.03 -27.10 9.66
N ARG A 629 1.99 -26.60 8.90
CA ARG A 629 1.88 -26.45 7.45
C ARG A 629 2.09 -27.81 6.79
N PHE A 630 1.09 -28.28 6.05
CA PHE A 630 1.10 -29.60 5.42
C PHE A 630 1.04 -29.46 3.89
N TYR A 631 2.21 -29.28 3.27
CA TYR A 631 2.35 -29.04 1.83
C TYR A 631 3.76 -29.40 1.35
N GLU A 632 4.03 -29.24 0.06
CA GLU A 632 5.34 -29.50 -0.56
C GLU A 632 5.92 -28.19 -1.14
N PRO A 633 6.85 -27.52 -0.41
CA PRO A 633 7.42 -26.24 -0.83
C PRO A 633 8.06 -26.27 -2.22
N ASP A 634 8.77 -27.34 -2.56
CA ASP A 634 9.44 -27.48 -3.86
C ASP A 634 8.43 -27.65 -5.00
N GLN A 635 7.30 -28.30 -4.72
CA GLN A 635 6.20 -28.37 -5.68
C GLN A 635 5.61 -26.97 -5.95
N VAL A 636 5.41 -26.17 -4.89
CA VAL A 636 4.94 -24.77 -5.02
C VAL A 636 5.92 -23.95 -5.86
N ARG A 637 7.23 -24.06 -5.61
CA ARG A 637 8.28 -23.39 -6.40
C ARG A 637 8.26 -23.83 -7.86
N ALA A 638 8.12 -25.13 -8.14
CA ALA A 638 8.12 -25.66 -9.49
C ALA A 638 6.90 -25.17 -10.31
N VAL A 639 5.71 -25.20 -9.72
CA VAL A 639 4.48 -24.69 -10.34
C VAL A 639 4.56 -23.17 -10.51
N GLY A 640 4.99 -22.43 -9.47
CA GLY A 640 5.19 -20.98 -9.55
C GLY A 640 6.18 -20.59 -10.66
N ARG A 641 7.27 -21.35 -10.82
CA ARG A 641 8.22 -21.16 -11.93
C ARG A 641 7.55 -21.38 -13.29
N ARG A 642 6.74 -22.42 -13.47
CA ARG A 642 5.98 -22.64 -14.71
C ARG A 642 5.08 -21.46 -15.05
N MET A 643 4.38 -20.90 -14.07
CA MET A 643 3.51 -19.73 -14.25
C MET A 643 4.30 -18.46 -14.60
N VAL A 644 5.50 -18.28 -14.03
CA VAL A 644 6.40 -17.16 -14.37
C VAL A 644 6.96 -17.28 -15.79
N LEU A 645 7.16 -18.50 -16.29
CA LEU A 645 7.70 -18.76 -17.63
C LEU A 645 6.62 -18.76 -18.74
N ASP A 646 5.34 -18.66 -18.38
CA ASP A 646 4.26 -18.53 -19.36
C ASP A 646 4.19 -17.09 -19.91
N GLU A 647 4.75 -16.89 -21.11
CA GLU A 647 4.83 -15.55 -21.73
C GLU A 647 3.46 -14.93 -21.99
N ALA A 648 2.44 -15.72 -22.32
CA ALA A 648 1.11 -15.21 -22.63
C ALA A 648 0.41 -14.71 -21.35
N GLU A 649 0.49 -15.48 -20.27
CA GLU A 649 0.00 -15.07 -18.96
C GLU A 649 0.76 -13.84 -18.43
N GLN A 650 2.09 -13.82 -18.56
CA GLN A 650 2.90 -12.67 -18.11
C GLN A 650 2.63 -11.40 -18.94
N LYS A 651 2.44 -11.48 -20.26
CA LYS A 651 2.04 -10.30 -21.05
C LYS A 651 0.64 -9.79 -20.66
N THR A 652 -0.29 -10.70 -20.36
CA THR A 652 -1.65 -10.36 -19.95
C THR A 652 -1.66 -9.65 -18.59
N GLN A 653 -1.00 -10.23 -17.58
CA GLN A 653 -0.98 -9.65 -16.23
C GLN A 653 -0.27 -8.29 -16.22
N THR A 654 0.87 -8.15 -16.91
CA THR A 654 1.63 -6.89 -16.92
C THR A 654 0.88 -5.78 -17.65
N SER A 655 0.09 -6.11 -18.68
CA SER A 655 -0.82 -5.17 -19.34
C SER A 655 -1.94 -4.70 -18.41
N ARG A 656 -2.52 -5.60 -17.59
CA ARG A 656 -3.52 -5.24 -16.56
C ARG A 656 -2.93 -4.33 -15.49
N VAL A 657 -1.69 -4.60 -15.05
CA VAL A 657 -0.97 -3.74 -14.09
C VAL A 657 -0.79 -2.33 -14.66
N ARG A 658 -0.34 -2.20 -15.92
CA ARG A 658 -0.20 -0.89 -16.59
C ARG A 658 -1.52 -0.14 -16.69
N ALA A 659 -2.60 -0.83 -17.05
CA ALA A 659 -3.93 -0.23 -17.13
C ALA A 659 -4.39 0.31 -15.75
N ALA A 660 -4.22 -0.48 -14.69
CA ALA A 660 -4.58 -0.08 -13.33
C ALA A 660 -3.73 1.10 -12.82
N LEU A 661 -2.43 1.12 -13.12
CA LEU A 661 -1.56 2.25 -12.80
C LEU A 661 -1.97 3.51 -13.57
N ALA A 662 -2.26 3.39 -14.87
CA ALA A 662 -2.70 4.52 -15.68
C ALA A 662 -4.04 5.10 -15.19
N GLU A 663 -4.96 4.26 -14.71
CA GLU A 663 -6.21 4.69 -14.10
C GLU A 663 -5.97 5.53 -12.82
N LYS A 664 -4.99 5.18 -12.00
CA LYS A 664 -4.59 5.99 -10.82
C LYS A 664 -4.01 7.36 -11.22
N VAL A 665 -3.38 7.46 -12.38
CA VAL A 665 -2.87 8.74 -12.90
C VAL A 665 -4.01 9.59 -13.47
N GLY A 666 -4.94 9.02 -14.23
CA GLY A 666 -6.06 9.74 -14.85
C GLY A 666 -5.92 9.95 -16.37
N PRO A 667 -6.80 10.75 -16.99
CA PRO A 667 -6.89 10.88 -18.45
C PRO A 667 -5.67 11.55 -19.08
N GLU A 668 -5.09 12.54 -18.39
CA GLU A 668 -3.81 13.16 -18.78
C GLU A 668 -2.68 12.39 -18.09
N THR A 669 -1.79 11.76 -18.87
CA THR A 669 -0.68 10.96 -18.33
C THR A 669 0.64 11.69 -18.56
N SER A 670 1.42 11.87 -17.49
CA SER A 670 2.79 12.39 -17.51
C SER A 670 3.60 11.75 -16.38
N PHE A 671 4.93 11.79 -16.45
CA PHE A 671 5.77 11.23 -15.38
C PHE A 671 5.66 12.07 -14.10
N GLY A 672 5.54 13.39 -14.23
CA GLY A 672 5.22 14.28 -13.12
C GLY A 672 3.91 13.92 -12.40
N LEU A 673 2.82 13.70 -13.15
CA LEU A 673 1.53 13.31 -12.56
C LEU A 673 1.57 11.91 -11.94
N PHE A 674 2.29 10.98 -12.55
CA PHE A 674 2.51 9.66 -11.96
C PHE A 674 3.17 9.77 -10.59
N ASN A 675 4.28 10.52 -10.49
CA ASN A 675 5.00 10.71 -9.22
C ASN A 675 4.18 11.45 -8.15
N GLN A 676 3.20 12.27 -8.55
CA GLN A 676 2.31 12.97 -7.62
C GLN A 676 1.16 12.11 -7.11
N ARG A 677 0.56 11.27 -7.97
CA ARG A 677 -0.67 10.52 -7.67
C ARG A 677 -0.42 9.09 -7.23
N VAL A 678 0.73 8.52 -7.59
CA VAL A 678 1.09 7.14 -7.29
C VAL A 678 2.22 7.13 -6.27
N SER A 679 1.86 7.11 -4.99
CA SER A 679 2.83 6.89 -3.91
C SER A 679 3.43 5.48 -3.99
N GLU A 680 4.56 5.24 -3.32
CA GLU A 680 5.16 3.91 -3.24
C GLU A 680 4.17 2.87 -2.69
N GLN A 681 3.38 3.23 -1.67
CA GLN A 681 2.38 2.34 -1.10
C GLN A 681 1.23 2.08 -2.09
N THR A 682 0.75 3.10 -2.78
CA THR A 682 -0.29 2.95 -3.82
C THR A 682 0.19 2.06 -4.95
N PHE A 683 1.46 2.18 -5.34
CA PHE A 683 2.08 1.34 -6.35
C PHE A 683 2.10 -0.13 -5.91
N LEU A 684 2.55 -0.40 -4.68
CA LEU A 684 2.57 -1.75 -4.11
C LEU A 684 1.15 -2.35 -4.04
N ASP A 685 0.18 -1.58 -3.52
CA ASP A 685 -1.21 -2.05 -3.40
C ASP A 685 -1.79 -2.43 -4.78
N VAL A 686 -1.56 -1.62 -5.82
CA VAL A 686 -2.03 -1.92 -7.19
C VAL A 686 -1.38 -3.20 -7.71
N LEU A 687 -0.07 -3.37 -7.52
CA LEU A 687 0.63 -4.57 -7.97
C LEU A 687 0.13 -5.81 -7.21
N GLU A 688 0.00 -5.75 -5.88
CA GLU A 688 -0.48 -6.87 -5.07
C GLU A 688 -1.89 -7.31 -5.48
N THR A 689 -2.85 -6.38 -5.56
CA THR A 689 -4.24 -6.71 -5.92
C THR A 689 -4.34 -7.25 -7.34
N VAL A 690 -3.74 -6.57 -8.34
CA VAL A 690 -3.85 -7.02 -9.74
C VAL A 690 -3.11 -8.33 -9.95
N CYS A 691 -1.93 -8.52 -9.33
CA CYS A 691 -1.16 -9.74 -9.48
C CYS A 691 -1.77 -10.92 -8.73
N GLU A 692 -2.48 -10.71 -7.61
CA GLU A 692 -3.24 -11.77 -6.95
C GLU A 692 -4.28 -12.37 -7.87
N ASP A 693 -5.12 -11.53 -8.49
CA ASP A 693 -6.15 -11.96 -9.42
C ASP A 693 -5.55 -12.74 -10.60
N ASN A 694 -4.47 -12.22 -11.19
CA ASN A 694 -3.82 -12.87 -12.33
C ASN A 694 -3.11 -14.17 -11.93
N ALA A 695 -2.46 -14.24 -10.77
CA ALA A 695 -1.84 -15.46 -10.28
C ALA A 695 -2.89 -16.56 -10.04
N ARG A 696 -4.07 -16.21 -9.52
CA ARG A 696 -5.18 -17.16 -9.37
C ARG A 696 -5.72 -17.66 -10.72
N ILE A 697 -5.90 -16.78 -11.70
CA ILE A 697 -6.35 -17.15 -13.05
C ILE A 697 -5.31 -18.06 -13.72
N ALA A 698 -4.03 -17.67 -13.71
CA ALA A 698 -2.95 -18.47 -14.29
C ALA A 698 -2.81 -19.83 -13.59
N HIS A 699 -2.99 -19.88 -12.26
CA HIS A 699 -3.02 -21.14 -11.51
C HIS A 699 -4.18 -22.02 -12.00
N GLN A 700 -5.39 -21.49 -12.09
CA GLN A 700 -6.57 -22.23 -12.57
C GLN A 700 -6.39 -22.75 -14.00
N ASN A 701 -5.82 -21.95 -14.90
CA ASN A 701 -5.54 -22.33 -16.28
C ASN A 701 -4.50 -23.46 -16.36
N LEU A 702 -3.51 -23.45 -15.46
CA LEU A 702 -2.44 -24.45 -15.40
C LEU A 702 -2.91 -25.80 -14.82
N VAL A 703 -3.92 -25.79 -13.94
CA VAL A 703 -4.41 -26.99 -13.23
C VAL A 703 -5.26 -27.87 -14.15
N GLN A 704 -4.63 -28.52 -15.10
CA GLN A 704 -5.23 -29.62 -15.87
C GLN A 704 -5.06 -30.97 -15.15
N ASN A 705 -4.04 -31.10 -14.31
CA ASN A 705 -3.79 -32.27 -13.47
C ASN A 705 -4.10 -31.94 -12.00
N ALA A 706 -4.87 -32.78 -11.31
CA ALA A 706 -5.19 -32.61 -9.90
C ALA A 706 -3.93 -32.52 -9.00
N LYS A 707 -2.83 -33.17 -9.40
CA LYS A 707 -1.55 -33.13 -8.68
C LYS A 707 -0.89 -31.75 -8.69
N ASP A 708 -1.09 -30.92 -9.73
CA ASP A 708 -0.51 -29.58 -9.84
C ASP A 708 -1.33 -28.50 -9.11
N ARG A 709 -2.46 -28.88 -8.50
CA ARG A 709 -3.30 -27.98 -7.71
C ARG A 709 -2.58 -27.61 -6.40
N LEU A 710 -2.39 -26.31 -6.20
CA LEU A 710 -1.76 -25.72 -5.02
C LEU A 710 -2.77 -25.02 -4.11
N LEU A 711 -3.74 -24.32 -4.71
CA LEU A 711 -4.80 -23.59 -4.03
C LEU A 711 -6.12 -24.37 -4.09
N GLY A 712 -6.97 -24.24 -3.07
CA GLY A 712 -8.23 -24.97 -2.97
C GLY A 712 -8.04 -26.48 -2.84
N VAL A 713 -7.04 -26.91 -2.08
CA VAL A 713 -6.69 -28.32 -1.90
C VAL A 713 -7.26 -28.83 -0.58
N SER A 714 -7.84 -30.03 -0.59
CA SER A 714 -8.35 -30.65 0.64
C SER A 714 -7.20 -31.16 1.51
N ILE A 715 -7.12 -30.69 2.75
CA ILE A 715 -6.16 -31.23 3.74
C ILE A 715 -6.37 -32.73 4.00
N VAL A 716 -7.63 -33.21 3.94
CA VAL A 716 -7.96 -34.64 4.13
C VAL A 716 -7.43 -35.46 2.97
N GLU A 717 -7.49 -34.93 1.75
CA GLU A 717 -6.95 -35.58 0.56
C GLU A 717 -5.42 -35.67 0.64
N LYS A 718 -4.74 -34.60 1.02
CA LYS A 718 -3.27 -34.61 1.20
C LYS A 718 -2.83 -35.58 2.31
N LEU A 719 -3.58 -35.66 3.41
CA LEU A 719 -3.31 -36.64 4.46
C LEU A 719 -3.49 -38.08 3.96
N ARG A 720 -4.52 -38.34 3.14
CA ARG A 720 -4.72 -39.64 2.49
C ARG A 720 -3.56 -39.96 1.56
N ASP A 721 -3.10 -39.01 0.75
CA ASP A 721 -1.99 -39.25 -0.17
C ASP A 721 -0.70 -39.65 0.56
N ARG A 722 -0.47 -39.10 1.75
CA ARG A 722 0.72 -39.40 2.56
C ARG A 722 0.57 -40.67 3.42
N TYR A 723 -0.60 -40.90 4.03
CA TYR A 723 -0.77 -41.94 5.06
C TYR A 723 -1.84 -42.98 4.73
N GLY A 724 -2.54 -42.86 3.60
CA GLY A 724 -3.65 -43.73 3.24
C GLY A 724 -3.25 -45.19 3.04
N SER A 725 -1.98 -45.46 2.71
CA SER A 725 -1.41 -46.81 2.59
C SER A 725 -0.78 -47.34 3.89
N ASP A 726 -0.61 -46.50 4.91
CA ASP A 726 0.03 -46.88 6.19
C ASP A 726 -0.78 -46.36 7.40
N PRO A 727 -1.75 -47.16 7.88
CA PRO A 727 -2.55 -46.82 9.06
C PRO A 727 -1.73 -46.61 10.34
N GLN A 728 -0.58 -47.29 10.49
CA GLN A 728 0.23 -47.19 11.69
C GLN A 728 1.01 -45.88 11.71
N ALA A 729 1.52 -45.44 10.55
CA ALA A 729 2.09 -44.11 10.39
C ALA A 729 1.05 -43.01 10.66
N LEU A 730 -0.18 -43.17 10.16
CA LEU A 730 -1.27 -42.22 10.47
C LEU A 730 -1.52 -42.12 11.98
N LYS A 731 -1.65 -43.26 12.68
CA LYS A 731 -1.88 -43.28 14.13
C LYS A 731 -0.75 -42.59 14.87
N SER A 732 0.49 -42.92 14.56
CA SER A 732 1.67 -42.33 15.20
C SER A 732 1.70 -40.81 15.02
N TYR A 733 1.46 -40.33 13.79
CA TYR A 733 1.40 -38.91 13.47
C TYR A 733 0.28 -38.19 14.23
N VAL A 734 -0.93 -38.75 14.26
CA VAL A 734 -2.06 -38.17 14.97
C VAL A 734 -1.84 -38.15 16.48
N THR A 735 -1.31 -39.22 17.07
CA THR A 735 -0.96 -39.28 18.49
C THR A 735 0.04 -38.20 18.85
N GLU A 736 1.09 -38.00 18.06
CA GLU A 736 2.04 -36.91 18.30
C GLU A 736 1.37 -35.54 18.17
N LEU A 737 0.53 -35.32 17.16
CA LEU A 737 -0.18 -34.05 16.97
C LEU A 737 -1.08 -33.71 18.17
N VAL A 738 -1.82 -34.70 18.68
CA VAL A 738 -2.72 -34.55 19.84
C VAL A 738 -1.92 -34.27 21.11
N ASN A 739 -0.85 -35.02 21.36
CA ASN A 739 0.01 -34.81 22.53
C ASN A 739 0.65 -33.41 22.55
N ARG A 740 0.86 -32.80 21.38
CA ARG A 740 1.43 -31.45 21.24
C ARG A 740 0.37 -30.34 21.25
N ALA A 741 -0.91 -30.63 21.42
CA ALA A 741 -2.01 -29.66 21.44
C ALA A 741 -2.30 -29.14 22.86
N GLY A 742 -1.26 -28.67 23.55
CA GLY A 742 -1.33 -28.25 24.95
C GLY A 742 -1.98 -26.88 25.15
N ASN A 743 -2.55 -26.65 26.34
CA ASN A 743 -3.09 -25.35 26.73
C ASN A 743 -1.99 -24.29 26.87
N PHE A 744 -2.26 -23.04 26.48
CA PHE A 744 -1.34 -21.90 26.61
C PHE A 744 -1.22 -21.38 28.05
N ILE A 745 -1.21 -22.27 29.03
CA ILE A 745 -0.92 -21.98 30.43
C ILE A 745 -0.58 -23.31 31.12
N SER A 746 0.41 -23.27 32.01
CA SER A 746 0.71 -24.40 32.89
C SER A 746 -0.01 -24.22 34.23
N LEU A 747 -0.77 -25.23 34.63
CA LEU A 747 -1.43 -25.25 35.95
C LEU A 747 -0.52 -25.92 36.97
N GLU A 748 -0.46 -25.37 38.19
CA GLU A 748 0.28 -25.97 39.31
C GLU A 748 -0.40 -27.26 39.78
N PRO A 749 0.24 -28.45 39.61
CA PRO A 749 -0.39 -29.73 39.92
C PRO A 749 -0.87 -29.85 41.37
N LEU A 750 -0.14 -29.25 42.33
CA LEU A 750 -0.51 -29.29 43.74
C LEU A 750 -1.79 -28.49 44.04
N GLU A 751 -2.02 -27.38 43.35
CA GLU A 751 -3.26 -26.60 43.50
C GLU A 751 -4.44 -27.27 42.78
N VAL A 752 -4.21 -27.90 41.63
CA VAL A 752 -5.25 -28.66 40.91
C VAL A 752 -5.78 -29.82 41.74
N GLN A 753 -4.89 -30.55 42.42
CA GLN A 753 -5.23 -31.72 43.24
C GLN A 753 -5.56 -31.35 44.70
N ARG A 754 -5.62 -30.06 45.01
CA ARG A 754 -5.78 -29.59 46.39
C ARG A 754 -7.11 -30.07 46.98
N ALA A 755 -7.02 -30.81 48.07
CA ALA A 755 -8.15 -31.17 48.92
C ALA A 755 -8.03 -30.44 50.26
N ALA A 756 -8.98 -29.57 50.57
CA ALA A 756 -9.04 -28.83 51.83
C ALA A 756 -10.50 -28.53 52.21
N PRO A 757 -10.82 -28.28 53.49
CA PRO A 757 -12.15 -27.78 53.85
C PRO A 757 -12.45 -26.51 53.04
N GLY A 758 -13.70 -26.32 52.62
CA GLY A 758 -14.11 -25.20 51.76
C GLY A 758 -13.99 -25.47 50.25
N ILE A 759 -13.25 -26.51 49.85
CA ILE A 759 -13.20 -27.03 48.48
C ILE A 759 -14.18 -28.21 48.38
N PRO A 760 -15.12 -28.23 47.41
CA PRO A 760 -16.09 -29.31 47.27
C PRO A 760 -15.43 -30.69 47.07
N VAL A 761 -15.73 -31.64 47.97
CA VAL A 761 -15.19 -33.00 47.92
C VAL A 761 -15.90 -33.80 46.82
N GLY A 762 -15.13 -34.52 46.00
CA GLY A 762 -15.67 -35.37 44.93
C GLY A 762 -16.15 -34.62 43.68
N VAL A 763 -15.93 -33.29 43.60
CA VAL A 763 -16.21 -32.48 42.42
C VAL A 763 -14.90 -32.20 41.67
N PRO A 764 -14.80 -32.51 40.37
CA PRO A 764 -13.62 -32.15 39.58
C PRO A 764 -13.42 -30.63 39.55
N THR A 765 -12.27 -30.15 40.02
CA THR A 765 -11.88 -28.72 40.01
C THR A 765 -11.25 -28.31 38.67
N ALA A 766 -10.53 -29.21 38.02
CA ALA A 766 -9.96 -29.04 36.69
C ALA A 766 -10.63 -30.00 35.68
N VAL A 767 -11.57 -29.48 34.89
CA VAL A 767 -12.25 -30.24 33.83
C VAL A 767 -11.63 -29.91 32.48
N HIS A 768 -11.13 -30.92 31.78
CA HIS A 768 -10.54 -30.77 30.44
C HIS A 768 -11.45 -31.38 29.36
N LYS A 769 -11.45 -30.79 28.16
CA LYS A 769 -12.06 -31.37 26.97
C LYS A 769 -11.14 -31.18 25.78
N PHE A 770 -11.11 -32.19 24.93
CA PHE A 770 -10.39 -32.17 23.65
C PHE A 770 -11.43 -32.28 22.54
N THR A 771 -11.29 -31.50 21.49
CA THR A 771 -12.19 -31.50 20.34
C THR A 771 -11.36 -31.40 19.07
N ALA A 772 -11.52 -32.38 18.19
CA ALA A 772 -10.93 -32.35 16.85
C ALA A 772 -12.00 -31.94 15.83
N ILE A 773 -11.76 -30.85 15.12
CA ILE A 773 -12.62 -30.38 14.03
C ILE A 773 -11.97 -30.81 12.71
N VAL A 774 -12.66 -31.67 11.96
CA VAL A 774 -12.17 -32.21 10.69
C VAL A 774 -13.09 -31.74 9.55
N PRO A 775 -12.55 -31.17 8.45
CA PRO A 775 -13.34 -30.78 7.29
C PRO A 775 -14.15 -31.95 6.70
N LYS A 776 -15.29 -31.65 6.09
CA LYS A 776 -16.06 -32.66 5.35
C LYS A 776 -15.31 -33.00 4.05
N ALA A 777 -15.03 -34.29 3.83
CA ALA A 777 -14.42 -34.80 2.60
C ALA A 777 -15.21 -36.04 2.13
N PRO A 778 -16.39 -35.85 1.51
CA PRO A 778 -17.26 -36.98 1.13
C PRO A 778 -16.58 -37.93 0.14
N GLU A 779 -15.75 -37.41 -0.76
CA GLU A 779 -14.95 -38.19 -1.71
C GLU A 779 -13.87 -39.04 -1.02
N GLN A 780 -13.53 -38.73 0.23
CA GLN A 780 -12.53 -39.44 1.05
C GLN A 780 -13.18 -40.05 2.30
N ALA A 781 -14.40 -40.58 2.18
CA ALA A 781 -15.20 -41.04 3.32
C ALA A 781 -14.49 -42.12 4.17
N GLU A 782 -13.85 -43.10 3.52
CA GLU A 782 -13.14 -44.20 4.18
C GLU A 782 -11.94 -43.69 4.99
N PHE A 783 -11.05 -42.92 4.35
CA PHE A 783 -9.92 -42.32 5.04
C PHE A 783 -10.35 -41.36 6.15
N SER A 784 -11.42 -40.59 5.93
CA SER A 784 -12.00 -39.70 6.95
C SER A 784 -12.48 -40.48 8.18
N ALA A 785 -13.01 -41.69 8.00
CA ALA A 785 -13.40 -42.55 9.11
C ALA A 785 -12.18 -43.07 9.88
N ALA A 786 -11.13 -43.51 9.17
CA ALA A 786 -9.88 -43.95 9.78
C ALA A 786 -9.19 -42.82 10.57
N LEU A 787 -9.10 -41.61 9.99
CA LEU A 787 -8.56 -40.42 10.65
C LEU A 787 -9.34 -40.07 11.93
N LYS A 788 -10.67 -40.14 11.90
CA LYS A 788 -11.51 -39.93 13.09
C LYS A 788 -11.29 -41.00 14.16
N SER A 789 -11.05 -42.25 13.79
CA SER A 789 -10.70 -43.31 14.74
C SER A 789 -9.35 -43.01 15.40
N ALA A 790 -8.33 -42.69 14.61
CA ALA A 790 -7.00 -42.34 15.11
C ALA A 790 -7.04 -41.15 16.08
N LEU A 791 -7.82 -40.09 15.76
CA LEU A 791 -8.01 -38.94 16.64
C LEU A 791 -8.72 -39.26 17.96
N ARG A 792 -9.61 -40.26 17.96
CA ARG A 792 -10.30 -40.71 19.18
C ARG A 792 -9.42 -41.63 20.04
N GLU A 793 -8.58 -42.44 19.41
CA GLU A 793 -7.63 -43.35 20.08
C GLU A 793 -6.43 -42.59 20.67
N ALA A 794 -6.05 -41.46 20.08
CA ALA A 794 -4.93 -40.63 20.51
C ALA A 794 -5.18 -39.85 21.83
N LYS A 795 -6.40 -39.88 22.37
CA LYS A 795 -6.81 -39.18 23.58
C LYS A 795 -7.43 -40.15 24.56
#